data_AF-A0A952PNS6-F1
#
_entry.id   AF-A0A952PNS6-F1
#
_cell.length_a   1.000
_cell.length_b   1.000
_cell.length_c   1.000
_cell.angle_alpha   90.00
_cell.angle_beta   90.00
_cell.angle_gamma   90.00
#
_symmetry.space_group_name_H-M   'P 1'
#
loop_
_entity.id
_entity.type
_entity.pdbx_description
1 polymer ?
#
loop_
_entity_poly.entity_id
_entity_poly.type
_entity_poly.pdbx_seq_one_letter_code
_entity_poly.pdbx_strand_id
1 'polypeptide(L)'
;MVDSRNPNLSAGATNFASSEEGWRQNLGRSNLTGLRSRWFTGKEPVYGQCPGVRADGCITSLPMPDLSTCTRDDVRNYFDNSWTITEILFSALNKEEAFYRPPYHTLRHPLIFYYGHPAALYVNKLRVAGLIDSAINWNFESLFETGVDEMSWDDMSKNEIVWPRIELVHEFRKKVYETVCGVIENHPDLEVGHGLLDQHHPLWALFMGFEHERIHIETTSVLIRELPVDLVEVPLQWPSLHPSAHQEEVAVPLLGRDFPDNHMVLIDPQTVEIGKPADFPSYGWDNEYGHKLASVSEFQVSTQLISNGEFYAFVATGGYSDKSFWTEEGWRWRAYRNTKFPTFWVPSGPIGSHRYRLRTTFEVISMPWSWPVVVNHYEAKAFCNWLASRDSEGRNYRLISEQEHQAIRKKAGISNYSADSCPANIDLRWGSESPVYSHPTEIGISDVFGNVWQWCEDDFNPLPEFRIHPYYDDFSTPCFDGEHKMIMGGSFISTGDEASPWARFHFRPHFFQHAGFRVVSSPVTNDGGAVLIGKDDEHPYETQKMLSDYLLLHFGDSEQQMPFMNELNGATKFPKRCSDLVTEWADKIGLTCNRALDIGCAVGGASFELAKSFGSVTAVDISQKFIETANSLKKTGELAFELVEEGQITSSHHVRIDDLDRGKVEFRRADACSLPPEFVDFDAVLIANVLCRISSPMSLLNRLAGDRGIVKPGGLLVMTTPFTWMEEFTPREVWLGGFVDKDGAPRCSIDGLKKAMSSHFDLLHEDDMPLLIREHRRKYQLIFTKATVWQRKS
;
A
#
# COMPACT_ATOMS: atom_id res chain seq x y z
N MET A 1 9.64 35.07 4.45
CA MET A 1 9.29 33.79 3.82
C MET A 1 10.45 32.85 4.08
N VAL A 2 10.37 32.04 5.14
CA VAL A 2 11.21 30.84 5.24
C VAL A 2 10.24 29.73 4.89
N ASP A 3 10.22 29.40 3.59
CA ASP A 3 9.11 28.67 3.00
C ASP A 3 9.02 27.25 3.56
N SER A 4 7.84 26.94 4.13
CA SER A 4 7.38 25.56 4.19
C SER A 4 7.33 25.03 2.76
N ARG A 5 7.71 23.77 2.54
CA ARG A 5 7.61 23.15 1.21
C ARG A 5 6.15 22.87 0.79
N ASN A 6 5.15 23.32 1.57
CA ASN A 6 3.74 23.25 1.23
C ASN A 6 3.26 24.60 0.60
N PRO A 7 2.83 24.60 -0.67
CA PRO A 7 2.41 25.80 -1.40
C PRO A 7 1.13 26.43 -0.86
N ASN A 8 0.27 25.68 -0.17
CA ASN A 8 -0.95 26.23 0.45
C ASN A 8 -0.65 27.17 1.62
N LEU A 9 0.57 27.12 2.14
CA LEU A 9 0.99 27.87 3.32
C LEU A 9 1.86 29.08 2.98
N SER A 10 2.28 29.23 1.72
CA SER A 10 3.05 30.39 1.27
C SER A 10 2.10 31.43 0.67
N ALA A 11 1.65 32.35 1.53
CA ALA A 11 0.94 33.55 1.12
C ALA A 11 1.83 34.34 0.13
N GLY A 12 1.57 34.18 -1.17
CA GLY A 12 2.32 34.83 -2.25
C GLY A 12 3.19 33.93 -3.12
N ALA A 13 3.13 32.59 -3.00
CA ALA A 13 3.82 31.68 -3.92
C ALA A 13 3.11 31.52 -5.28
N THR A 14 2.79 32.64 -5.94
CA THR A 14 2.68 32.66 -7.40
C THR A 14 4.06 32.63 -8.09
N ASN A 15 5.16 32.58 -7.32
CA ASN A 15 6.53 32.82 -7.83
C ASN A 15 7.48 31.61 -7.80
N PHE A 16 7.01 30.38 -7.55
CA PHE A 16 7.77 29.18 -7.97
C PHE A 16 7.38 28.73 -9.38
N ALA A 17 6.95 29.67 -10.23
CA ALA A 17 6.89 29.46 -11.66
C ALA A 17 8.32 29.44 -12.23
N SER A 18 9.09 28.38 -11.96
CA SER A 18 10.08 27.95 -12.93
C SER A 18 9.29 27.50 -14.17
N SER A 19 9.69 27.99 -15.33
CA SER A 19 9.09 27.67 -16.62
C SER A 19 9.40 26.23 -17.10
N GLU A 20 9.68 25.29 -16.18
CA GLU A 20 10.17 23.93 -16.50
C GLU A 20 9.54 22.82 -15.65
N GLU A 21 8.33 23.00 -15.12
CA GLU A 21 7.62 21.88 -14.50
C GLU A 21 6.98 20.98 -15.58
N GLY A 22 7.53 19.79 -15.79
CA GLY A 22 7.13 18.86 -16.86
C GLY A 22 5.63 18.55 -16.91
N TRP A 23 4.94 18.53 -15.77
CA TRP A 23 3.49 18.27 -15.70
C TRP A 23 2.64 19.34 -16.39
N ARG A 24 3.13 20.59 -16.51
CA ARG A 24 2.39 21.70 -17.15
C ARG A 24 2.14 21.47 -18.63
N GLN A 25 2.85 20.53 -19.26
CA GLN A 25 2.53 20.09 -20.61
C GLN A 25 1.06 19.67 -20.74
N ASN A 26 0.44 19.18 -19.64
CA ASN A 26 -0.95 18.73 -19.58
C ASN A 26 -2.01 19.84 -19.64
N LEU A 27 -1.60 21.12 -19.53
CA LEU A 27 -2.51 22.27 -19.56
C LEU A 27 -2.78 22.79 -20.98
N GLY A 28 -3.87 23.54 -21.13
CA GLY A 28 -4.32 24.16 -22.39
C GLY A 28 -4.97 23.18 -23.35
N ARG A 29 -5.37 21.99 -22.89
CA ARG A 29 -5.92 20.90 -23.72
C ARG A 29 -7.42 20.68 -23.53
N SER A 30 -7.97 21.20 -22.43
CA SER A 30 -9.35 21.07 -21.97
C SER A 30 -9.88 22.46 -21.63
N ASN A 31 -11.12 22.79 -22.01
CA ASN A 31 -11.69 24.12 -21.75
C ASN A 31 -12.63 24.07 -20.54
N LEU A 32 -12.08 24.22 -19.34
CA LEU A 32 -12.81 24.10 -18.07
C LEU A 32 -12.57 25.30 -17.15
N THR A 33 -13.65 26.01 -16.81
CA THR A 33 -13.64 27.14 -15.88
C THR A 33 -14.93 27.18 -15.05
N GLY A 34 -14.81 27.29 -13.72
CA GLY A 34 -15.91 27.47 -12.77
C GLY A 34 -16.78 26.22 -12.54
N LEU A 35 -17.83 26.39 -11.74
CA LEU A 35 -18.87 25.38 -11.52
C LEU A 35 -19.59 24.97 -12.82
N ARG A 36 -19.84 23.67 -12.97
CA ARG A 36 -20.36 23.06 -14.21
C ARG A 36 -21.81 22.65 -14.05
N SER A 37 -22.67 23.06 -14.99
CA SER A 37 -24.08 22.62 -15.05
C SER A 37 -24.29 21.24 -15.69
N ARG A 38 -23.27 20.70 -16.38
CA ARG A 38 -23.27 19.37 -16.99
C ARG A 38 -21.93 18.68 -16.71
N TRP A 39 -21.84 18.03 -15.56
CA TRP A 39 -20.65 17.27 -15.14
C TRP A 39 -20.95 15.78 -14.90
N PHE A 40 -22.16 15.40 -14.53
CA PHE A 40 -22.43 14.05 -14.07
C PHE A 40 -22.44 13.04 -15.24
N THR A 41 -21.64 11.97 -15.11
CA THR A 41 -21.64 10.81 -16.01
C THR A 41 -22.72 9.79 -15.68
N GLY A 42 -23.21 9.79 -14.44
CA GLY A 42 -24.32 8.96 -13.94
C GLY A 42 -25.56 9.78 -13.61
N LYS A 43 -26.29 9.43 -12.55
CA LYS A 43 -27.45 10.21 -12.06
C LYS A 43 -27.03 11.61 -11.62
N GLU A 44 -27.82 12.62 -12.00
CA GLU A 44 -27.66 13.97 -11.46
C GLU A 44 -28.13 14.02 -10.00
N PRO A 45 -27.47 14.77 -9.10
CA PRO A 45 -27.79 14.82 -7.68
C PRO A 45 -29.05 15.65 -7.40
N VAL A 46 -30.20 15.11 -7.79
CA VAL A 46 -31.52 15.73 -7.66
C VAL A 46 -32.36 14.94 -6.65
N TYR A 47 -32.95 15.66 -5.68
CA TYR A 47 -33.83 15.07 -4.67
C TYR A 47 -34.98 14.29 -5.31
N GLY A 48 -35.20 13.06 -4.83
CA GLY A 48 -36.22 12.15 -5.36
C GLY A 48 -35.84 11.45 -6.67
N GLN A 49 -34.65 11.70 -7.23
CA GLN A 49 -34.13 11.03 -8.42
C GLN A 49 -32.82 10.28 -8.16
N CYS A 50 -31.87 10.93 -7.49
CA CYS A 50 -30.61 10.32 -7.08
C CYS A 50 -30.70 9.81 -5.63
N PRO A 51 -30.37 8.54 -5.38
CA PRO A 51 -30.33 7.97 -4.03
C PRO A 51 -29.34 8.72 -3.12
N GLY A 52 -29.72 8.93 -1.88
CA GLY A 52 -28.92 9.65 -0.88
C GLY A 52 -28.96 11.18 -0.99
N VAL A 53 -29.61 11.78 -1.99
CA VAL A 53 -29.83 13.23 -2.01
C VAL A 53 -30.99 13.57 -1.07
N ARG A 54 -30.77 14.50 -0.15
CA ARG A 54 -31.75 14.98 0.82
C ARG A 54 -32.57 16.15 0.26
N ALA A 55 -33.62 16.53 0.97
CA ALA A 55 -34.52 17.61 0.55
C ALA A 55 -33.85 19.00 0.49
N ASP A 56 -32.74 19.18 1.22
CA ASP A 56 -31.88 20.38 1.16
C ASP A 56 -30.96 20.41 -0.07
N GLY A 57 -30.98 19.35 -0.90
CA GLY A 57 -30.15 19.21 -2.09
C GLY A 57 -28.75 18.65 -1.84
N CYS A 58 -28.37 18.40 -0.58
CA CYS A 58 -27.09 17.78 -0.24
C CYS A 58 -27.14 16.26 -0.35
N ILE A 59 -26.03 15.64 -0.74
CA ILE A 59 -25.89 14.18 -0.75
C ILE A 59 -25.43 13.66 0.62
N THR A 60 -25.87 12.46 0.98
CA THR A 60 -25.33 11.66 2.10
C THR A 60 -24.95 10.29 1.58
N SER A 61 -24.09 9.56 2.32
CA SER A 61 -23.84 8.15 2.02
C SER A 61 -25.07 7.30 2.34
N LEU A 62 -25.34 6.30 1.50
CA LEU A 62 -26.23 5.20 1.83
C LEU A 62 -25.51 4.13 2.67
N PRO A 63 -26.22 3.40 3.55
CA PRO A 63 -25.64 2.27 4.24
C PRO A 63 -25.25 1.15 3.26
N MET A 64 -24.24 0.37 3.63
CA MET A 64 -23.81 -0.80 2.85
C MET A 64 -24.98 -1.81 2.72
N PRO A 65 -25.21 -2.39 1.52
CA PRO A 65 -26.27 -3.37 1.33
C PRO A 65 -26.06 -4.64 2.15
N ASP A 66 -27.15 -5.20 2.68
CA ASP A 66 -27.16 -6.53 3.29
C ASP A 66 -27.07 -7.59 2.18
N LEU A 67 -25.90 -8.21 2.02
CA LEU A 67 -25.62 -9.15 0.92
C LEU A 67 -26.38 -10.48 0.99
N SER A 68 -27.14 -10.71 2.07
CA SER A 68 -28.03 -11.86 2.18
C SER A 68 -29.46 -11.57 1.70
N THR A 69 -29.83 -10.29 1.57
CA THR A 69 -31.21 -9.88 1.28
C THR A 69 -31.35 -8.72 0.30
N CYS A 70 -30.26 -8.08 -0.11
CA CYS A 70 -30.28 -6.88 -0.95
C CYS A 70 -31.01 -7.14 -2.27
N THR A 71 -31.88 -6.23 -2.65
CA THR A 71 -32.52 -6.30 -3.96
C THR A 71 -31.62 -5.67 -5.03
N ARG A 72 -31.90 -5.96 -6.30
CA ARG A 72 -31.30 -5.22 -7.42
C ARG A 72 -31.39 -3.70 -7.26
N ASP A 73 -32.51 -3.20 -6.75
CA ASP A 73 -32.69 -1.75 -6.52
C ASP A 73 -31.76 -1.24 -5.42
N ASP A 74 -31.53 -2.02 -4.35
CA ASP A 74 -30.57 -1.66 -3.30
C ASP A 74 -29.14 -1.58 -3.86
N VAL A 75 -28.75 -2.58 -4.65
CA VAL A 75 -27.43 -2.61 -5.32
C VAL A 75 -27.27 -1.44 -6.29
N ARG A 76 -28.30 -1.17 -7.12
CA ARG A 76 -28.28 -0.02 -8.05
C ARG A 76 -28.24 1.31 -7.31
N ASN A 77 -29.01 1.45 -6.23
CA ASN A 77 -29.06 2.68 -5.46
C ASN A 77 -27.73 2.97 -4.78
N TYR A 78 -27.08 1.94 -4.24
CA TYR A 78 -25.77 2.06 -3.63
C TYR A 78 -24.70 2.46 -4.65
N PHE A 79 -24.68 1.82 -5.82
CA PHE A 79 -23.77 2.21 -6.92
C PHE A 79 -23.99 3.65 -7.38
N ASP A 80 -25.24 4.04 -7.65
CA ASP A 80 -25.57 5.40 -8.09
C ASP A 80 -25.16 6.43 -7.03
N ASN A 81 -25.32 6.13 -5.74
CA ASN A 81 -24.90 6.99 -4.64
C ASN A 81 -23.37 7.13 -4.60
N SER A 82 -22.61 6.04 -4.59
CA SER A 82 -21.13 6.07 -4.60
C SER A 82 -20.60 6.87 -5.79
N TRP A 83 -21.09 6.57 -7.00
CA TRP A 83 -20.67 7.24 -8.22
C TRP A 83 -20.97 8.75 -8.18
N THR A 84 -22.15 9.12 -7.69
CA THR A 84 -22.56 10.53 -7.60
C THR A 84 -21.73 11.31 -6.58
N ILE A 85 -21.36 10.70 -5.45
CA ILE A 85 -20.47 11.34 -4.46
C ILE A 85 -19.12 11.68 -5.09
N THR A 86 -18.51 10.74 -5.82
CA THR A 86 -17.28 10.97 -6.60
C THR A 86 -17.46 12.14 -7.57
N GLU A 87 -18.53 12.13 -8.36
CA GLU A 87 -18.77 13.18 -9.36
C GLU A 87 -18.97 14.56 -8.72
N ILE A 88 -19.65 14.66 -7.57
CA ILE A 88 -19.77 15.91 -6.80
C ILE A 88 -18.39 16.40 -6.36
N LEU A 89 -17.55 15.52 -5.81
CA LEU A 89 -16.22 15.87 -5.35
C LEU A 89 -15.35 16.43 -6.49
N PHE A 90 -15.38 15.82 -7.67
CA PHE A 90 -14.65 16.32 -8.84
C PHE A 90 -15.30 17.54 -9.51
N SER A 91 -16.60 17.78 -9.28
CA SER A 91 -17.27 18.99 -9.76
C SER A 91 -16.72 20.26 -9.10
N ALA A 92 -16.16 20.13 -7.89
CA ALA A 92 -15.52 21.20 -7.12
C ALA A 92 -14.29 21.81 -7.81
N LEU A 93 -13.63 21.04 -8.68
CA LEU A 93 -12.42 21.48 -9.37
C LEU A 93 -12.80 22.52 -10.43
N ASN A 94 -12.36 23.77 -10.26
CA ASN A 94 -12.87 24.90 -11.05
C ASN A 94 -11.95 25.30 -12.23
N LYS A 95 -10.79 24.65 -12.40
CA LYS A 95 -9.83 24.88 -13.50
C LYS A 95 -9.22 23.56 -13.95
N GLU A 96 -8.77 23.50 -15.20
CA GLU A 96 -8.00 22.37 -15.75
C GLU A 96 -6.75 22.06 -14.90
N GLU A 97 -6.11 23.11 -14.36
CA GLU A 97 -4.94 22.97 -13.50
C GLU A 97 -5.18 22.09 -12.26
N ALA A 98 -6.38 22.15 -11.67
CA ALA A 98 -6.72 21.37 -10.48
C ALA A 98 -6.66 19.85 -10.73
N PHE A 99 -6.91 19.42 -11.97
CA PHE A 99 -6.85 18.00 -12.35
C PHE A 99 -5.44 17.48 -12.57
N TYR A 100 -4.52 18.34 -13.06
CA TYR A 100 -3.19 17.91 -13.51
C TYR A 100 -2.05 18.32 -12.59
N ARG A 101 -2.28 19.26 -11.67
CA ARG A 101 -1.29 19.70 -10.69
C ARG A 101 -1.00 18.53 -9.73
N PRO A 102 0.25 18.06 -9.65
CA PRO A 102 0.60 17.03 -8.69
C PRO A 102 0.61 17.59 -7.27
N PRO A 103 0.33 16.76 -6.25
CA PRO A 103 0.49 17.15 -4.85
C PRO A 103 1.92 17.60 -4.57
N TYR A 104 2.07 18.62 -3.71
CA TYR A 104 3.36 19.27 -3.44
C TYR A 104 4.41 18.33 -2.88
N HIS A 105 3.98 17.23 -2.27
CA HIS A 105 4.85 16.25 -1.66
C HIS A 105 5.36 15.21 -2.65
N THR A 106 4.82 15.17 -3.88
CA THR A 106 5.19 14.31 -5.02
C THR A 106 5.10 12.80 -4.79
N LEU A 107 4.42 12.39 -3.71
CA LEU A 107 4.22 10.98 -3.33
C LEU A 107 2.92 10.38 -3.91
N ARG A 108 2.12 11.17 -4.62
CA ARG A 108 0.82 10.76 -5.18
C ARG A 108 0.67 11.33 -6.59
N HIS A 109 -0.21 10.70 -7.37
CA HIS A 109 -0.57 11.16 -8.70
C HIS A 109 -1.46 12.43 -8.66
N PRO A 110 -1.60 13.17 -9.77
CA PRO A 110 -2.55 14.27 -9.87
C PRO A 110 -4.01 13.77 -9.92
N LEU A 111 -4.97 14.64 -9.62
CA LEU A 111 -6.40 14.28 -9.47
C LEU A 111 -7.03 13.62 -10.71
N ILE A 112 -6.52 13.86 -11.92
CA ILE A 112 -6.99 13.16 -13.13
C ILE A 112 -6.81 11.63 -13.04
N PHE A 113 -5.77 11.16 -12.35
CA PHE A 113 -5.59 9.75 -12.07
C PHE A 113 -6.74 9.23 -11.21
N TYR A 114 -7.01 9.90 -10.09
CA TYR A 114 -8.08 9.54 -9.16
C TYR A 114 -9.48 9.62 -9.78
N TYR A 115 -9.66 10.43 -10.83
CA TYR A 115 -10.90 10.45 -11.60
C TYR A 115 -11.05 9.19 -12.47
N GLY A 116 -9.98 8.73 -13.12
CA GLY A 116 -10.00 7.56 -14.00
C GLY A 116 -9.86 6.21 -13.30
N HIS A 117 -9.14 6.17 -12.18
CA HIS A 117 -8.69 4.94 -11.52
C HIS A 117 -9.82 4.05 -10.97
N PRO A 118 -10.80 4.55 -10.19
CA PRO A 118 -11.91 3.71 -9.76
C PRO A 118 -12.68 3.10 -10.94
N ALA A 119 -12.87 3.88 -12.03
CA ALA A 119 -13.55 3.41 -13.22
C ALA A 119 -12.78 2.30 -13.95
N ALA A 120 -11.45 2.39 -14.01
CA ALA A 120 -10.60 1.32 -14.53
C ALA A 120 -10.69 0.06 -13.65
N LEU A 121 -10.70 0.23 -12.33
CA LEU A 121 -10.83 -0.91 -11.41
C LEU A 121 -12.13 -1.68 -11.60
N TYR A 122 -13.28 -1.00 -11.74
CA TYR A 122 -14.55 -1.69 -12.07
C TYR A 122 -14.39 -2.59 -13.29
N VAL A 123 -13.87 -2.07 -14.41
CA VAL A 123 -13.70 -2.86 -15.64
C VAL A 123 -12.77 -4.05 -15.41
N ASN A 124 -11.63 -3.84 -14.75
CA ASN A 124 -10.64 -4.89 -14.53
C ASN A 124 -11.18 -6.01 -13.63
N LYS A 125 -11.79 -5.66 -12.49
CA LYS A 125 -12.30 -6.66 -11.54
C LYS A 125 -13.54 -7.38 -12.06
N LEU A 126 -14.43 -6.69 -12.78
CA LEU A 126 -15.56 -7.35 -13.45
C LEU A 126 -15.11 -8.33 -14.54
N ARG A 127 -14.01 -8.04 -15.27
CA ARG A 127 -13.42 -8.98 -16.23
C ARG A 127 -12.80 -10.19 -15.54
N VAL A 128 -12.04 -9.97 -14.47
CA VAL A 128 -11.43 -11.07 -13.68
C VAL A 128 -12.51 -11.99 -13.09
N ALA A 129 -13.62 -11.43 -12.62
CA ALA A 129 -14.76 -12.19 -12.12
C ALA A 129 -15.62 -12.86 -13.22
N GLY A 130 -15.38 -12.56 -14.50
CA GLY A 130 -16.16 -13.08 -15.62
C GLY A 130 -17.56 -12.45 -15.78
N LEU A 131 -17.78 -11.26 -15.21
CA LEU A 131 -19.04 -10.51 -15.33
C LEU A 131 -19.15 -9.70 -16.63
N ILE A 132 -18.01 -9.38 -17.25
CA ILE A 132 -17.94 -8.77 -18.59
C ILE A 132 -16.81 -9.41 -19.41
N ASP A 133 -16.98 -9.48 -20.73
CA ASP A 133 -16.07 -10.22 -21.61
C ASP A 133 -14.86 -9.41 -22.12
N SER A 134 -15.00 -8.08 -22.20
CA SER A 134 -14.02 -7.22 -22.88
C SER A 134 -13.73 -5.93 -22.13
N ALA A 135 -12.52 -5.41 -22.33
CA ALA A 135 -12.12 -4.06 -21.94
C ALA A 135 -12.98 -3.00 -22.64
N ILE A 136 -13.15 -1.82 -22.02
CA ILE A 136 -13.88 -0.68 -22.60
C ILE A 136 -12.90 0.24 -23.36
N ASN A 137 -11.72 0.47 -22.79
CA ASN A 137 -10.62 1.24 -23.36
C ASN A 137 -9.28 0.77 -22.77
N TRP A 138 -8.69 -0.25 -23.40
CA TRP A 138 -7.48 -0.94 -22.90
C TRP A 138 -6.37 0.02 -22.46
N ASN A 139 -6.19 1.13 -23.18
CA ASN A 139 -5.16 2.11 -22.86
C ASN A 139 -5.44 2.83 -21.53
N PHE A 140 -6.70 3.11 -21.22
CA PHE A 140 -7.09 3.76 -19.97
C PHE A 140 -7.14 2.77 -18.82
N GLU A 141 -7.65 1.56 -19.05
CA GLU A 141 -7.59 0.53 -18.01
C GLU A 141 -6.15 0.26 -17.61
N SER A 142 -5.21 0.12 -18.55
CA SER A 142 -3.79 -0.07 -18.22
C SER A 142 -3.13 1.18 -17.61
N LEU A 143 -3.45 2.38 -18.11
CA LEU A 143 -2.86 3.63 -17.59
C LEU A 143 -3.28 3.92 -16.14
N PHE A 144 -4.52 3.59 -15.80
CA PHE A 144 -5.07 3.86 -14.48
C PHE A 144 -5.09 2.61 -13.58
N GLU A 145 -4.52 1.47 -13.96
CA GLU A 145 -4.52 0.24 -13.13
C GLU A 145 -3.46 0.27 -12.01
N THR A 146 -2.46 1.14 -12.10
CA THR A 146 -1.33 1.17 -11.16
C THR A 146 -1.80 1.43 -9.72
N GLY A 147 -1.24 0.71 -8.75
CA GLY A 147 -1.51 0.92 -7.33
C GLY A 147 -1.13 2.34 -6.88
N VAL A 148 -1.84 2.85 -5.88
CA VAL A 148 -1.66 4.23 -5.41
C VAL A 148 -0.70 4.39 -4.24
N ASP A 149 -0.52 3.34 -3.42
CA ASP A 149 0.31 3.38 -2.21
C ASP A 149 1.79 3.21 -2.48
N GLU A 150 2.59 3.96 -1.70
CA GLU A 150 4.03 3.99 -1.78
C GLU A 150 4.60 2.69 -1.18
N MET A 151 5.02 1.78 -2.04
CA MET A 151 5.67 0.52 -1.64
C MET A 151 7.20 0.70 -1.52
N SER A 152 7.75 1.78 -2.09
CA SER A 152 9.14 2.20 -1.95
C SER A 152 9.32 3.71 -2.17
N TRP A 153 10.42 4.28 -1.65
CA TRP A 153 10.83 5.68 -1.93
C TRP A 153 11.04 5.98 -3.42
N ASP A 154 11.15 4.96 -4.28
CA ASP A 154 11.32 5.09 -5.73
C ASP A 154 9.98 5.05 -6.51
N ASP A 155 8.84 4.78 -5.84
CA ASP A 155 7.48 4.87 -6.41
C ASP A 155 6.97 6.31 -6.55
N MET A 156 7.85 7.28 -6.28
CA MET A 156 7.60 8.70 -6.52
C MET A 156 7.20 8.91 -7.97
N SER A 157 5.94 9.28 -8.20
CA SER A 157 5.53 9.65 -9.55
C SER A 157 6.41 10.81 -10.00
N LYS A 158 7.24 10.57 -11.03
CA LYS A 158 8.09 11.62 -11.61
C LYS A 158 7.24 12.72 -12.26
N ASN A 159 5.91 12.56 -12.30
CA ASN A 159 4.93 13.46 -12.90
C ASN A 159 5.27 13.80 -14.37
N GLU A 160 5.99 12.89 -15.02
CA GLU A 160 6.40 12.97 -16.43
C GLU A 160 5.30 12.44 -17.37
N ILE A 161 4.28 11.77 -16.83
CA ILE A 161 3.17 11.19 -17.59
C ILE A 161 2.36 12.30 -18.27
N VAL A 162 2.15 12.10 -19.57
CA VAL A 162 1.21 12.88 -20.37
C VAL A 162 -0.19 12.30 -20.12
N TRP A 163 -0.95 12.93 -19.23
CA TRP A 163 -2.28 12.46 -18.87
C TRP A 163 -3.30 12.70 -20.00
N PRO A 164 -4.33 11.83 -20.14
CA PRO A 164 -5.40 12.05 -21.09
C PRO A 164 -6.19 13.32 -20.78
N ARG A 165 -6.82 13.89 -21.81
CA ARG A 165 -7.70 15.05 -21.67
C ARG A 165 -8.89 14.73 -20.78
N ILE A 166 -9.36 15.71 -19.99
CA ILE A 166 -10.45 15.52 -19.03
C ILE A 166 -11.71 15.00 -19.71
N GLU A 167 -12.05 15.51 -20.91
CA GLU A 167 -13.23 15.07 -21.66
C GLU A 167 -13.15 13.59 -22.07
N LEU A 168 -11.95 13.07 -22.34
CA LEU A 168 -11.77 11.66 -22.70
C LEU A 168 -11.93 10.74 -21.48
N VAL A 169 -11.38 11.13 -20.32
CA VAL A 169 -11.55 10.39 -19.06
C VAL A 169 -13.00 10.43 -18.61
N HIS A 170 -13.67 11.57 -18.78
CA HIS A 170 -15.09 11.75 -18.52
C HIS A 170 -15.97 10.83 -19.38
N GLU A 171 -15.75 10.79 -20.69
CA GLU A 171 -16.46 9.87 -21.59
C GLU A 171 -16.15 8.39 -21.29
N PHE A 172 -14.92 8.08 -20.86
CA PHE A 172 -14.58 6.74 -20.40
C PHE A 172 -15.38 6.35 -19.16
N ARG A 173 -15.39 7.20 -18.13
CA ARG A 173 -16.21 7.01 -16.91
C ARG A 173 -17.68 6.79 -17.25
N LYS A 174 -18.24 7.58 -18.16
CA LYS A 174 -19.63 7.40 -18.61
C LYS A 174 -19.91 6.01 -19.17
N LYS A 175 -19.03 5.50 -20.04
CA LYS A 175 -19.17 4.13 -20.59
C LYS A 175 -19.03 3.06 -19.50
N VAL A 176 -18.14 3.27 -18.53
CA VAL A 176 -17.99 2.38 -17.38
C VAL A 176 -19.27 2.37 -16.55
N TYR A 177 -19.83 3.54 -16.23
CA TYR A 177 -21.10 3.66 -15.52
C TYR A 177 -22.22 2.89 -16.24
N GLU A 178 -22.40 3.10 -17.55
CA GLU A 178 -23.39 2.38 -18.36
C GLU A 178 -23.15 0.85 -18.32
N THR A 179 -21.89 0.40 -18.36
CA THR A 179 -21.53 -1.02 -18.30
C THR A 179 -21.86 -1.65 -16.95
N VAL A 180 -21.49 -1.00 -15.85
CA VAL A 180 -21.79 -1.47 -14.49
C VAL A 180 -23.30 -1.52 -14.25
N CYS A 181 -24.02 -0.49 -14.72
CA CYS A 181 -25.49 -0.48 -14.69
C CYS A 181 -26.07 -1.68 -15.44
N GLY A 182 -25.54 -2.00 -16.63
CA GLY A 182 -25.95 -3.17 -17.41
C GLY A 182 -25.71 -4.48 -16.67
N VAL A 183 -24.60 -4.63 -15.95
CA VAL A 183 -24.34 -5.81 -15.11
C VAL A 183 -25.39 -5.92 -14.00
N ILE A 184 -25.63 -4.85 -13.25
CA ILE A 184 -26.62 -4.84 -12.14
C ILE A 184 -28.03 -5.14 -12.65
N GLU A 185 -28.43 -4.54 -13.77
CA GLU A 185 -29.77 -4.68 -14.34
C GLU A 185 -30.07 -6.11 -14.81
N ASN A 186 -29.05 -6.81 -15.34
CA ASN A 186 -29.26 -8.07 -16.05
C ASN A 186 -28.78 -9.32 -15.30
N HIS A 187 -28.04 -9.18 -14.19
CA HIS A 187 -27.56 -10.36 -13.46
C HIS A 187 -28.70 -11.12 -12.76
N PRO A 188 -28.82 -12.45 -12.96
CA PRO A 188 -29.92 -13.24 -12.41
C PRO A 188 -29.85 -13.37 -10.88
N ASP A 189 -28.64 -13.39 -10.30
CA ASP A 189 -28.46 -13.53 -8.85
C ASP A 189 -28.70 -12.23 -8.05
N LEU A 190 -29.31 -11.22 -8.66
CA LEU A 190 -29.89 -10.05 -7.99
C LEU A 190 -31.43 -10.07 -7.98
N GLU A 191 -32.04 -11.17 -8.43
CA GLU A 191 -33.47 -11.44 -8.26
C GLU A 191 -33.81 -11.77 -6.79
N VAL A 192 -35.09 -11.57 -6.43
CA VAL A 192 -35.57 -11.83 -5.05
C VAL A 192 -35.32 -13.29 -4.65
N GLY A 193 -34.70 -13.48 -3.48
CA GLY A 193 -34.44 -14.81 -2.92
C GLY A 193 -33.12 -15.45 -3.36
N HIS A 194 -32.15 -14.67 -3.82
CA HIS A 194 -30.77 -15.14 -3.99
C HIS A 194 -30.15 -15.58 -2.65
N GLY A 195 -29.15 -16.45 -2.70
CA GLY A 195 -28.35 -16.83 -1.53
C GLY A 195 -27.36 -15.72 -1.13
N LEU A 196 -26.62 -15.91 -0.03
CA LEU A 196 -25.59 -14.96 0.38
C LEU A 196 -24.58 -14.71 -0.76
N LEU A 197 -24.37 -13.44 -1.11
CA LEU A 197 -23.33 -13.02 -2.05
C LEU A 197 -22.00 -12.92 -1.31
N ASP A 198 -21.36 -14.06 -1.05
CA ASP A 198 -20.08 -14.15 -0.32
C ASP A 198 -18.85 -13.88 -1.21
N GLN A 199 -17.65 -13.92 -0.62
CA GLN A 199 -16.35 -13.71 -1.29
C GLN A 199 -16.04 -14.69 -2.43
N HIS A 200 -16.81 -15.77 -2.58
CA HIS A 200 -16.65 -16.74 -3.67
C HIS A 200 -17.62 -16.47 -4.83
N HIS A 201 -18.59 -15.57 -4.65
CA HIS A 201 -19.57 -15.22 -5.66
C HIS A 201 -19.01 -14.16 -6.65
N PRO A 202 -19.21 -14.29 -7.98
CA PRO A 202 -18.71 -13.32 -8.95
C PRO A 202 -19.15 -11.87 -8.69
N LEU A 203 -20.39 -11.66 -8.25
CA LEU A 203 -20.93 -10.34 -7.87
C LEU A 203 -20.14 -9.65 -6.75
N TRP A 204 -19.31 -10.36 -5.99
CA TRP A 204 -18.40 -9.73 -5.02
C TRP A 204 -17.52 -8.66 -5.68
N ALA A 205 -17.16 -8.83 -6.96
CA ALA A 205 -16.40 -7.83 -7.72
C ALA A 205 -17.14 -6.50 -7.92
N LEU A 206 -18.48 -6.47 -7.92
CA LEU A 206 -19.23 -5.21 -7.95
C LEU A 206 -19.05 -4.45 -6.64
N PHE A 207 -19.26 -5.13 -5.52
CA PHE A 207 -19.12 -4.53 -4.19
C PHE A 207 -17.68 -4.12 -3.91
N MET A 208 -16.70 -4.90 -4.37
CA MET A 208 -15.29 -4.50 -4.39
C MET A 208 -15.08 -3.19 -5.15
N GLY A 209 -15.71 -3.02 -6.32
CA GLY A 209 -15.66 -1.77 -7.05
C GLY A 209 -16.32 -0.61 -6.29
N PHE A 210 -17.47 -0.85 -5.64
CA PHE A 210 -18.18 0.17 -4.85
C PHE A 210 -17.33 0.65 -3.67
N GLU A 211 -16.78 -0.27 -2.89
CA GLU A 211 -15.97 0.07 -1.71
C GLU A 211 -14.61 0.64 -2.10
N HIS A 212 -14.02 0.18 -3.20
CA HIS A 212 -12.81 0.80 -3.75
C HIS A 212 -13.06 2.26 -4.17
N GLU A 213 -14.19 2.55 -4.83
CA GLU A 213 -14.55 3.93 -5.16
C GLU A 213 -14.73 4.79 -3.90
N ARG A 214 -15.24 4.22 -2.80
CA ARG A 214 -15.37 4.90 -1.50
C ARG A 214 -14.03 5.23 -0.85
N ILE A 215 -13.05 4.31 -0.87
CA ILE A 215 -11.65 4.60 -0.49
C ILE A 215 -11.11 5.80 -1.27
N HIS A 216 -11.41 5.85 -2.56
CA HIS A 216 -10.98 6.95 -3.42
C HIS A 216 -11.76 8.25 -3.24
N ILE A 217 -13.00 8.22 -2.74
CA ILE A 217 -13.72 9.43 -2.30
C ILE A 217 -12.95 10.07 -1.14
N GLU A 218 -12.59 9.29 -0.13
CA GLU A 218 -11.85 9.79 1.03
C GLU A 218 -10.45 10.29 0.61
N THR A 219 -9.66 9.47 -0.10
CA THR A 219 -8.32 9.86 -0.58
C THR A 219 -8.36 11.12 -1.44
N THR A 220 -9.31 11.22 -2.38
CA THR A 220 -9.45 12.39 -3.26
C THR A 220 -9.76 13.65 -2.46
N SER A 221 -10.57 13.55 -1.40
CA SER A 221 -10.93 14.71 -0.59
C SER A 221 -9.72 15.30 0.16
N VAL A 222 -8.78 14.45 0.59
CA VAL A 222 -7.50 14.89 1.19
C VAL A 222 -6.65 15.61 0.14
N LEU A 223 -6.53 15.07 -1.07
CA LEU A 223 -5.75 15.70 -2.13
C LEU A 223 -6.36 17.03 -2.60
N ILE A 224 -7.68 17.16 -2.59
CA ILE A 224 -8.38 18.43 -2.82
C ILE A 224 -8.10 19.44 -1.69
N ARG A 225 -8.08 18.96 -0.44
CA ARG A 225 -7.68 19.76 0.72
C ARG A 225 -6.26 20.32 0.57
N GLU A 226 -5.38 19.58 -0.12
CA GLU A 226 -4.00 19.95 -0.46
C GLU A 226 -3.84 20.81 -1.74
N LEU A 227 -4.91 21.09 -2.50
CA LEU A 227 -4.84 22.05 -3.58
C LEU A 227 -4.87 23.50 -3.07
N PRO A 228 -4.28 24.45 -3.83
CA PRO A 228 -4.54 25.87 -3.64
C PRO A 228 -6.04 26.15 -3.61
N VAL A 229 -6.47 26.96 -2.63
CA VAL A 229 -7.90 27.23 -2.39
C VAL A 229 -8.60 27.86 -3.60
N ASP A 230 -7.90 28.59 -4.48
CA ASP A 230 -8.48 29.21 -5.67
C ASP A 230 -8.75 28.23 -6.82
N LEU A 231 -8.30 26.98 -6.71
CA LEU A 231 -8.54 25.90 -7.68
C LEU A 231 -9.81 25.08 -7.37
N VAL A 232 -10.48 25.38 -6.25
CA VAL A 232 -11.62 24.60 -5.75
C VAL A 232 -12.79 25.51 -5.36
N GLU A 233 -14.00 25.02 -5.54
CA GLU A 233 -15.25 25.66 -5.12
C GLU A 233 -16.10 24.65 -4.33
N VAL A 234 -16.91 25.12 -3.38
CA VAL A 234 -17.81 24.25 -2.61
C VAL A 234 -18.98 23.81 -3.50
N PRO A 235 -19.15 22.52 -3.80
CA PRO A 235 -20.30 22.06 -4.59
C PRO A 235 -21.60 22.28 -3.81
N LEU A 236 -22.66 22.71 -4.50
CA LEU A 236 -23.97 22.95 -3.87
C LEU A 236 -24.58 21.71 -3.22
N GLN A 237 -24.22 20.53 -3.73
CA GLN A 237 -24.72 19.23 -3.26
C GLN A 237 -23.83 18.60 -2.20
N TRP A 238 -22.71 19.24 -1.84
CA TRP A 238 -21.87 18.75 -0.76
C TRP A 238 -22.52 19.06 0.60
N PRO A 239 -22.44 18.14 1.58
CA PRO A 239 -22.93 18.42 2.93
C PRO A 239 -22.35 19.72 3.50
N SER A 240 -23.17 20.47 4.23
CA SER A 240 -22.70 21.65 4.97
C SER A 240 -21.67 21.26 6.04
N LEU A 241 -20.75 22.17 6.34
CA LEU A 241 -19.87 22.02 7.49
C LEU A 241 -20.69 21.91 8.78
N HIS A 242 -20.12 21.28 9.80
CA HIS A 242 -20.75 21.25 11.12
C HIS A 242 -21.01 22.68 11.63
N PRO A 243 -22.15 22.98 12.31
CA PRO A 243 -22.50 24.36 12.71
C PRO A 243 -21.43 25.10 13.54
N SER A 244 -20.58 24.37 14.25
CA SER A 244 -19.45 24.95 14.99
C SER A 244 -18.28 25.44 14.13
N ALA A 245 -18.32 25.25 12.80
CA ALA A 245 -17.37 25.84 11.86
C ALA A 245 -17.46 27.39 11.81
N HIS A 246 -18.62 27.94 12.17
CA HIS A 246 -18.92 29.38 12.04
C HIS A 246 -18.70 30.17 13.34
N GLN A 247 -17.69 29.80 14.12
CA GLN A 247 -17.33 30.50 15.36
C GLN A 247 -16.49 31.76 15.12
N GLU A 248 -16.49 32.66 16.11
CA GLU A 248 -15.62 33.85 16.10
C GLU A 248 -14.14 33.46 16.09
N GLU A 249 -13.31 34.27 15.45
CA GLU A 249 -11.87 34.00 15.37
C GLU A 249 -11.20 34.18 16.74
N VAL A 250 -10.66 33.07 17.28
CA VAL A 250 -9.89 33.06 18.53
C VAL A 250 -8.42 32.83 18.20
N ALA A 251 -7.59 33.83 18.47
CA ALA A 251 -6.16 33.78 18.15
C ALA A 251 -5.35 32.86 19.07
N VAL A 252 -5.70 32.81 20.36
CA VAL A 252 -5.04 31.97 21.37
C VAL A 252 -6.13 31.23 22.14
N PRO A 253 -6.25 29.91 21.96
CA PRO A 253 -7.31 29.13 22.60
C PRO A 253 -7.04 28.95 24.10
N LEU A 254 -8.12 28.94 24.87
CA LEU A 254 -8.13 28.69 26.31
C LEU A 254 -8.88 27.38 26.63
N LEU A 255 -8.21 26.53 27.39
CA LEU A 255 -8.78 25.30 27.95
C LEU A 255 -10.05 25.61 28.76
N GLY A 256 -11.11 24.83 28.55
CA GLY A 256 -12.40 24.99 29.20
C GLY A 256 -13.30 26.11 28.62
N ARG A 257 -12.80 26.90 27.67
CA ARG A 257 -13.58 27.90 26.92
C ARG A 257 -13.69 27.55 25.44
N ASP A 258 -12.57 27.40 24.76
CA ASP A 258 -12.51 27.24 23.30
C ASP A 258 -12.38 25.76 22.90
N PHE A 259 -11.87 24.93 23.81
CA PHE A 259 -11.78 23.48 23.70
C PHE A 259 -11.92 22.86 25.10
N PRO A 260 -12.47 21.64 25.20
CA PRO A 260 -12.78 20.99 26.48
C PRO A 260 -11.52 20.46 27.18
N ASP A 261 -11.67 20.16 28.47
CA ASP A 261 -10.67 19.36 29.18
C ASP A 261 -10.82 17.88 28.83
N ASN A 262 -9.69 17.23 28.53
CA ASN A 262 -9.65 15.85 28.05
C ASN A 262 -9.13 14.93 29.15
N HIS A 263 -10.06 14.43 29.95
CA HIS A 263 -9.73 13.52 31.05
C HIS A 263 -9.48 12.10 30.54
N MET A 264 -8.71 11.35 31.33
CA MET A 264 -8.46 9.93 31.10
C MET A 264 -9.41 9.07 31.94
N VAL A 265 -9.96 8.00 31.36
CA VAL A 265 -10.81 7.01 32.05
C VAL A 265 -10.18 5.62 32.02
N LEU A 266 -10.42 4.82 33.06
CA LEU A 266 -9.89 3.47 33.19
C LEU A 266 -10.73 2.46 32.39
N ILE A 267 -10.05 1.64 31.61
CA ILE A 267 -10.59 0.45 30.96
C ILE A 267 -10.04 -0.77 31.69
N ASP A 268 -10.95 -1.58 32.21
CA ASP A 268 -10.61 -2.79 32.96
C ASP A 268 -10.06 -3.88 32.02
N PRO A 269 -9.21 -4.80 32.51
CA PRO A 269 -8.69 -5.89 31.70
C PRO A 269 -9.83 -6.73 31.11
N GLN A 270 -9.72 -7.08 29.84
CA GLN A 270 -10.75 -7.84 29.14
C GLN A 270 -10.18 -8.59 27.94
N THR A 271 -10.89 -9.63 27.51
CA THR A 271 -10.63 -10.29 26.23
C THR A 271 -11.49 -9.68 25.14
N VAL A 272 -10.89 -9.39 23.99
CA VAL A 272 -11.56 -8.88 22.79
C VAL A 272 -11.40 -9.87 21.65
N GLU A 273 -12.37 -9.85 20.74
CA GLU A 273 -12.39 -10.66 19.52
C GLU A 273 -12.22 -9.72 18.31
N ILE A 274 -11.31 -10.08 17.41
CA ILE A 274 -10.94 -9.31 16.24
C ILE A 274 -11.06 -10.21 15.02
N GLY A 275 -11.69 -9.69 13.98
CA GLY A 275 -11.97 -10.39 12.74
C GLY A 275 -13.44 -10.36 12.40
N LYS A 276 -13.72 -10.07 11.13
CA LYS A 276 -15.07 -10.06 10.57
C LYS A 276 -15.52 -11.50 10.35
N PRO A 277 -16.73 -11.90 10.82
CA PRO A 277 -17.27 -13.22 10.53
C PRO A 277 -17.44 -13.42 9.02
N ALA A 278 -17.07 -14.60 8.51
CA ALA A 278 -17.12 -14.93 7.09
C ALA A 278 -18.56 -14.94 6.52
N ASP A 279 -19.57 -15.13 7.37
CA ASP A 279 -21.00 -15.11 7.04
C ASP A 279 -21.67 -13.78 7.37
N PHE A 280 -20.92 -12.76 7.82
CA PHE A 280 -21.46 -11.44 8.07
C PHE A 280 -21.95 -10.82 6.75
N PRO A 281 -23.22 -10.40 6.62
CA PRO A 281 -23.85 -10.19 5.32
C PRO A 281 -23.54 -8.80 4.75
N SER A 282 -22.28 -8.45 4.62
CA SER A 282 -21.82 -7.21 4.00
C SER A 282 -20.45 -7.40 3.34
N TYR A 283 -20.06 -6.49 2.46
CA TYR A 283 -18.71 -6.51 1.90
C TYR A 283 -17.66 -6.21 2.98
N GLY A 284 -16.44 -6.74 2.83
CA GLY A 284 -15.28 -6.38 3.64
C GLY A 284 -14.01 -6.83 2.93
N TRP A 285 -12.89 -6.18 3.22
CA TRP A 285 -11.59 -6.48 2.62
C TRP A 285 -10.97 -7.75 3.20
N ASP A 286 -10.05 -8.35 2.44
CA ASP A 286 -9.38 -9.60 2.82
C ASP A 286 -8.69 -9.52 4.20
N ASN A 287 -8.11 -8.37 4.53
CA ASN A 287 -7.43 -8.13 5.81
C ASN A 287 -8.37 -8.12 7.03
N GLU A 288 -9.69 -8.01 6.83
CA GLU A 288 -10.66 -8.00 7.92
C GLU A 288 -11.04 -9.41 8.36
N TYR A 289 -10.84 -10.40 7.50
CA TYR A 289 -11.16 -11.79 7.77
C TYR A 289 -10.02 -12.53 8.45
N GLY A 290 -10.39 -13.56 9.19
CA GLY A 290 -9.54 -14.25 10.15
C GLY A 290 -10.13 -14.11 11.55
N HIS A 291 -9.51 -14.73 12.54
CA HIS A 291 -10.02 -14.69 13.91
C HIS A 291 -8.87 -14.63 14.92
N LYS A 292 -8.91 -13.59 15.76
CA LYS A 292 -7.93 -13.35 16.82
C LYS A 292 -8.65 -13.04 18.13
N LEU A 293 -8.34 -13.82 19.16
CA LEU A 293 -8.66 -13.51 20.55
C LEU A 293 -7.47 -12.84 21.20
N ALA A 294 -7.66 -11.62 21.72
CA ALA A 294 -6.62 -10.83 22.34
C ALA A 294 -6.96 -10.50 23.80
N SER A 295 -5.97 -10.64 24.68
CA SER A 295 -6.08 -10.26 26.10
C SER A 295 -5.56 -8.84 26.28
N VAL A 296 -6.46 -7.91 26.62
CA VAL A 296 -6.15 -6.50 26.85
C VAL A 296 -5.96 -6.28 28.35
N SER A 297 -4.81 -5.73 28.73
CA SER A 297 -4.53 -5.34 30.12
C SER A 297 -5.32 -4.09 30.51
N GLU A 298 -5.30 -3.72 31.80
CA GLU A 298 -5.85 -2.43 32.20
C GLU A 298 -5.07 -1.28 31.54
N PHE A 299 -5.78 -0.23 31.13
CA PHE A 299 -5.18 1.00 30.62
C PHE A 299 -6.11 2.19 30.86
N GLN A 300 -5.54 3.38 30.86
CA GLN A 300 -6.27 4.64 30.85
C GLN A 300 -6.33 5.19 29.42
N VAL A 301 -7.47 5.78 29.06
CA VAL A 301 -7.67 6.36 27.73
C VAL A 301 -8.35 7.71 27.81
N SER A 302 -7.93 8.63 26.95
CA SER A 302 -8.56 9.95 26.81
C SER A 302 -10.02 9.80 26.43
N THR A 303 -10.89 10.55 27.10
CA THR A 303 -12.35 10.55 26.84
C THR A 303 -12.68 11.10 25.46
N GLN A 304 -11.82 11.95 24.90
CA GLN A 304 -12.02 12.63 23.63
C GLN A 304 -10.77 12.47 22.77
N LEU A 305 -10.93 12.60 21.44
CA LEU A 305 -9.78 12.73 20.54
C LEU A 305 -9.00 14.00 20.86
N ILE A 306 -7.70 14.04 20.53
CA ILE A 306 -6.91 15.25 20.75
C ILE A 306 -7.41 16.37 19.86
N SER A 307 -7.80 17.48 20.48
CA SER A 307 -8.34 18.65 19.79
C SER A 307 -7.26 19.55 19.19
N ASN A 308 -7.64 20.40 18.23
CA ASN A 308 -6.78 21.47 17.71
C ASN A 308 -6.25 22.37 18.83
N GLY A 309 -7.06 22.65 19.86
CA GLY A 309 -6.68 23.46 21.01
C GLY A 309 -5.65 22.79 21.92
N GLU A 310 -5.76 21.49 22.16
CA GLU A 310 -4.73 20.72 22.87
C GLU A 310 -3.42 20.68 22.07
N PHE A 311 -3.51 20.41 20.77
CA PHE A 311 -2.34 20.35 19.90
C PHE A 311 -1.67 21.73 19.71
N TYR A 312 -2.44 22.82 19.81
CA TYR A 312 -1.91 24.18 19.82
C TYR A 312 -0.88 24.39 20.93
N ALA A 313 -1.13 23.83 22.13
CA ALA A 313 -0.18 23.96 23.23
C ALA A 313 1.16 23.28 22.92
N PHE A 314 1.15 22.14 22.23
CA PHE A 314 2.35 21.48 21.73
C PHE A 314 3.10 22.35 20.71
N VAL A 315 2.38 22.92 19.73
CA VAL A 315 2.97 23.82 18.73
C VAL A 315 3.57 25.07 19.39
N ALA A 316 2.81 25.76 20.24
CA ALA A 316 3.17 27.02 20.88
C ALA A 316 4.34 26.89 21.87
N THR A 317 4.53 25.70 22.47
CA THR A 317 5.66 25.42 23.38
C THR A 317 6.91 24.91 22.66
N GLY A 318 6.94 24.93 21.32
CA GLY A 318 8.11 24.53 20.54
C GLY A 318 8.18 23.04 20.23
N GLY A 319 7.05 22.33 20.26
CA GLY A 319 6.97 20.89 19.95
C GLY A 319 7.53 20.52 18.58
N TYR A 320 7.31 21.38 17.58
CA TYR A 320 7.91 21.24 16.25
C TYR A 320 9.35 21.74 16.17
N SER A 321 9.99 22.19 17.24
CA SER A 321 11.37 22.69 17.25
C SER A 321 12.32 21.80 18.04
N ASP A 322 11.81 21.08 19.04
CA ASP A 322 12.58 20.19 19.89
C ASP A 322 12.65 18.78 19.31
N LYS A 323 13.87 18.26 19.09
CA LYS A 323 14.11 16.92 18.56
C LYS A 323 13.74 15.82 19.55
N SER A 324 13.78 16.08 20.85
CA SER A 324 13.59 15.07 21.89
C SER A 324 12.20 14.45 21.90
N PHE A 325 11.20 15.16 21.36
CA PHE A 325 9.83 14.63 21.25
C PHE A 325 9.66 13.68 20.06
N TRP A 326 10.55 13.68 19.07
CA TRP A 326 10.32 12.97 17.82
C TRP A 326 11.07 11.64 17.80
N THR A 327 10.50 10.64 17.14
CA THR A 327 11.26 9.48 16.68
C THR A 327 12.33 9.91 15.68
N GLU A 328 13.33 9.06 15.43
CA GLU A 328 14.39 9.40 14.48
C GLU A 328 13.83 9.69 13.07
N GLU A 329 12.95 8.82 12.58
CA GLU A 329 12.28 9.00 11.28
C GLU A 329 11.36 10.21 11.27
N GLY A 330 10.55 10.40 12.32
CA GLY A 330 9.67 11.56 12.41
C GLY A 330 10.45 12.88 12.38
N TRP A 331 11.62 12.92 13.04
CA TRP A 331 12.49 14.08 12.97
C TRP A 331 13.09 14.28 11.57
N ARG A 332 13.53 13.20 10.90
CA ARG A 332 14.03 13.26 9.52
C ARG A 332 12.96 13.80 8.58
N TRP A 333 11.73 13.28 8.67
CA TRP A 333 10.57 13.75 7.91
C TRP A 333 10.28 15.24 8.18
N ARG A 334 10.12 15.61 9.46
CA ARG A 334 9.83 16.99 9.88
C ARG A 334 10.91 17.94 9.35
N ALA A 335 12.19 17.56 9.49
CA ALA A 335 13.32 18.37 9.04
C ALA A 335 13.36 18.50 7.51
N TYR A 336 13.11 17.41 6.77
CA TYR A 336 13.04 17.42 5.31
C TYR A 336 11.89 18.28 4.79
N ARG A 337 10.70 18.14 5.37
CA ARG A 337 9.51 18.94 5.00
C ARG A 337 9.59 20.39 5.50
N ASN A 338 10.45 20.65 6.49
CA ASN A 338 10.57 21.92 7.20
C ASN A 338 9.23 22.41 7.78
N THR A 339 8.38 21.49 8.24
CA THR A 339 7.08 21.85 8.83
C THR A 339 7.25 22.38 10.27
N LYS A 340 6.31 23.25 10.69
CA LYS A 340 6.31 23.93 12.01
C LYS A 340 4.97 23.82 12.76
N PHE A 341 3.96 23.24 12.12
CA PHE A 341 2.58 23.09 12.58
C PHE A 341 1.87 22.09 11.66
N PRO A 342 0.68 21.58 12.02
CA PRO A 342 -0.08 20.63 11.19
C PRO A 342 -0.33 21.13 9.76
N THR A 343 -0.34 20.23 8.78
CA THR A 343 -0.35 20.57 7.34
C THR A 343 -1.54 21.43 6.91
N PHE A 344 -2.71 21.23 7.53
CA PHE A 344 -3.95 21.92 7.18
C PHE A 344 -4.21 23.19 8.02
N TRP A 345 -3.28 23.55 8.92
CA TRP A 345 -3.34 24.83 9.62
C TRP A 345 -2.76 25.93 8.73
N VAL A 346 -3.56 26.95 8.44
CA VAL A 346 -3.20 28.08 7.59
C VAL A 346 -2.80 29.28 8.47
N PRO A 347 -1.54 29.74 8.45
CA PRO A 347 -1.12 30.91 9.21
C PRO A 347 -1.93 32.16 8.85
N SER A 348 -2.45 32.89 9.85
CA SER A 348 -3.29 34.09 9.65
C SER A 348 -2.72 35.37 10.27
N GLY A 349 -1.49 35.33 10.81
CA GLY A 349 -0.83 36.48 11.44
C GLY A 349 0.67 36.56 11.16
N PRO A 350 1.38 37.54 11.78
CA PRO A 350 2.83 37.65 11.67
C PRO A 350 3.54 36.36 12.08
N ILE A 351 4.74 36.12 11.54
CA ILE A 351 5.57 34.96 11.89
C ILE A 351 5.76 34.90 13.41
N GLY A 352 5.56 33.72 14.00
CA GLY A 352 5.67 33.50 15.44
C GLY A 352 4.47 33.95 16.27
N SER A 353 3.42 34.52 15.65
CA SER A 353 2.19 34.88 16.38
C SER A 353 1.33 33.67 16.77
N HIS A 354 1.64 32.48 16.24
CA HIS A 354 0.85 31.25 16.39
C HIS A 354 -0.65 31.43 16.05
N ARG A 355 -0.97 32.36 15.14
CA ARG A 355 -2.34 32.55 14.65
C ARG A 355 -2.60 31.67 13.44
N TYR A 356 -3.68 30.88 13.51
CA TYR A 356 -4.04 29.92 12.48
C TYR A 356 -5.52 29.98 12.12
N ARG A 357 -5.82 29.57 10.89
CA ARG A 357 -7.12 29.20 10.32
C ARG A 357 -7.07 27.75 9.90
N LEU A 358 -8.20 27.13 9.60
CA LEU A 358 -8.26 25.72 9.19
C LEU A 358 -8.62 25.60 7.71
N ARG A 359 -7.82 24.84 6.95
CA ARG A 359 -8.19 24.35 5.62
C ARG A 359 -9.11 23.15 5.80
N THR A 360 -10.37 23.28 5.38
CA THR A 360 -11.32 22.16 5.17
C THR A 360 -11.15 21.62 3.73
N THR A 361 -11.96 20.64 3.31
CA THR A 361 -11.91 20.07 1.97
C THR A 361 -11.89 21.14 0.87
N PHE A 362 -12.78 22.14 0.93
CA PHE A 362 -12.92 23.14 -0.14
C PHE A 362 -12.56 24.57 0.28
N GLU A 363 -12.65 24.91 1.57
CA GLU A 363 -12.56 26.31 2.03
C GLU A 363 -11.66 26.49 3.26
N VAL A 364 -11.34 27.75 3.58
CA VAL A 364 -10.52 28.12 4.75
C VAL A 364 -11.38 28.88 5.76
N ILE A 365 -11.62 28.25 6.92
CA ILE A 365 -12.49 28.77 7.98
C ILE A 365 -11.69 29.31 9.17
N SER A 366 -12.36 29.98 10.11
CA SER A 366 -11.81 30.28 11.43
C SER A 366 -11.41 28.98 12.13
N MET A 367 -10.30 28.97 12.90
CA MET A 367 -9.83 27.75 13.56
C MET A 367 -10.83 27.23 14.60
N PRO A 368 -11.41 26.03 14.41
CA PRO A 368 -12.30 25.43 15.40
C PRO A 368 -11.46 24.64 16.41
N TRP A 369 -11.10 25.28 17.53
CA TRP A 369 -10.19 24.72 18.53
C TRP A 369 -10.70 23.44 19.21
N SER A 370 -12.02 23.24 19.23
CA SER A 370 -12.67 22.05 19.79
C SER A 370 -12.79 20.88 18.82
N TRP A 371 -12.45 21.03 17.55
CA TRP A 371 -12.42 19.91 16.58
C TRP A 371 -11.17 19.06 16.77
N PRO A 372 -11.18 17.78 16.37
CA PRO A 372 -9.97 16.96 16.41
C PRO A 372 -8.87 17.58 15.56
N VAL A 373 -7.62 17.42 15.99
CA VAL A 373 -6.47 17.77 15.17
C VAL A 373 -6.27 16.72 14.09
N VAL A 374 -5.99 17.16 12.86
CA VAL A 374 -5.62 16.28 11.75
C VAL A 374 -4.11 16.33 11.54
N VAL A 375 -3.45 15.20 11.72
CA VAL A 375 -1.98 15.05 11.74
C VAL A 375 -1.57 13.69 11.19
N ASN A 376 -0.30 13.54 10.82
CA ASN A 376 0.25 12.22 10.51
C ASN A 376 0.71 11.46 11.78
N HIS A 377 1.10 10.20 11.62
CA HIS A 377 1.52 9.35 12.73
C HIS A 377 2.75 9.90 13.47
N TYR A 378 3.73 10.47 12.75
CA TYR A 378 4.93 11.04 13.38
C TYR A 378 4.61 12.22 14.30
N GLU A 379 3.71 13.10 13.89
CA GLU A 379 3.23 14.24 14.67
C GLU A 379 2.43 13.76 15.91
N ALA A 380 1.58 12.74 15.75
CA ALA A 380 0.83 12.13 16.85
C ALA A 380 1.77 11.51 17.91
N LYS A 381 2.77 10.73 17.49
CA LYS A 381 3.80 10.18 18.41
C LYS A 381 4.58 11.29 19.11
N ALA A 382 4.93 12.36 18.40
CA ALA A 382 5.66 13.48 19.01
C ALA A 382 4.86 14.19 20.09
N PHE A 383 3.55 14.33 19.90
CA PHE A 383 2.65 14.88 20.91
C PHE A 383 2.58 13.98 22.16
N CYS A 384 2.48 12.66 22.00
CA CYS A 384 2.50 11.71 23.12
C CYS A 384 3.79 11.83 23.94
N ASN A 385 4.95 11.90 23.28
CA ASN A 385 6.24 12.09 23.96
C ASN A 385 6.33 13.44 24.69
N TRP A 386 5.75 14.49 24.11
CA TRP A 386 5.65 15.78 24.77
C TRP A 386 4.76 15.76 26.01
N LEU A 387 3.60 15.08 25.95
CA LEU A 387 2.75 14.86 27.13
C LEU A 387 3.52 14.14 28.24
N ALA A 388 4.22 13.05 27.90
CA ALA A 388 5.04 12.31 28.85
C ALA A 388 6.12 13.18 29.51
N SER A 389 6.78 14.07 28.74
CA SER A 389 7.81 14.97 29.28
C SER A 389 7.29 16.00 30.30
N ARG A 390 5.98 16.28 30.27
CA ARG A 390 5.32 17.26 31.14
C ARG A 390 4.65 16.63 32.35
N ASP A 391 4.61 15.30 32.40
CA ASP A 391 3.95 14.59 33.47
C ASP A 391 4.90 14.38 34.65
N SER A 392 4.61 15.01 35.78
CA SER A 392 5.38 14.86 37.01
C SER A 392 5.31 13.44 37.61
N GLU A 393 4.28 12.65 37.25
CA GLU A 393 4.10 11.28 37.71
C GLU A 393 4.90 10.27 36.86
N GLY A 394 5.52 10.72 35.76
CA GLY A 394 6.31 9.86 34.88
C GLY A 394 5.50 8.81 34.12
N ARG A 395 4.21 9.07 33.88
CA ARG A 395 3.35 8.19 33.08
C ARG A 395 3.83 8.14 31.63
N ASN A 396 3.70 6.97 31.02
CA ASN A 396 3.93 6.80 29.59
C ASN A 396 2.66 7.14 28.82
N TYR A 397 2.78 7.94 27.77
CA TYR A 397 1.67 8.26 26.86
C TYR A 397 2.00 7.71 25.48
N ARG A 398 1.04 7.05 24.86
CA ARG A 398 1.20 6.45 23.53
C ARG A 398 -0.11 6.52 22.74
N LEU A 399 -0.04 6.12 21.47
CA LEU A 399 -1.23 5.91 20.66
C LEU A 399 -1.93 4.63 21.11
N ILE A 400 -3.20 4.51 20.75
CA ILE A 400 -4.01 3.33 21.03
C ILE A 400 -3.55 2.13 20.18
N SER A 401 -3.67 0.90 20.68
CA SER A 401 -3.53 -0.30 19.82
C SER A 401 -4.88 -0.71 19.21
N GLU A 402 -4.86 -1.56 18.17
CA GLU A 402 -6.08 -2.17 17.61
C GLU A 402 -6.90 -2.87 18.71
N GLN A 403 -6.23 -3.60 19.60
CA GLN A 403 -6.87 -4.39 20.65
C GLN A 403 -7.54 -3.48 21.70
N GLU A 404 -6.90 -2.37 22.04
CA GLU A 404 -7.45 -1.36 22.95
C GLU A 404 -8.63 -0.62 22.32
N HIS A 405 -8.58 -0.34 21.02
CA HIS A 405 -9.72 0.24 20.30
C HIS A 405 -10.94 -0.69 20.36
N GLN A 406 -10.75 -1.99 20.11
CA GLN A 406 -11.81 -2.99 20.24
C GLN A 406 -12.29 -3.15 21.70
N ALA A 407 -11.41 -2.97 22.69
CA ALA A 407 -11.79 -2.99 24.11
C ALA A 407 -12.70 -1.80 24.48
N ILE A 408 -12.44 -0.62 23.92
CA ILE A 408 -13.30 0.56 24.08
C ILE A 408 -14.64 0.33 23.38
N ARG A 409 -14.64 -0.15 22.14
CA ARG A 409 -15.86 -0.50 21.39
C ARG A 409 -16.75 -1.46 22.18
N LYS A 410 -16.17 -2.54 22.70
CA LYS A 410 -16.87 -3.54 23.51
C LYS A 410 -17.45 -2.93 24.78
N LYS A 411 -16.66 -2.14 25.52
CA LYS A 411 -17.12 -1.46 26.75
C LYS A 411 -18.21 -0.42 26.48
N ALA A 412 -18.17 0.23 25.32
CA ALA A 412 -19.19 1.17 24.86
C ALA A 412 -20.48 0.51 24.35
N GLY A 413 -20.53 -0.83 24.28
CA GLY A 413 -21.71 -1.57 23.83
C GLY A 413 -22.00 -1.45 22.32
N ILE A 414 -20.98 -1.12 21.53
CA ILE A 414 -21.14 -0.88 20.09
C ILE A 414 -21.03 -2.22 19.33
N SER A 415 -22.18 -2.85 19.07
CA SER A 415 -22.27 -4.16 18.42
C SER A 415 -22.37 -4.09 16.89
N ASN A 416 -23.31 -3.31 16.34
CA ASN A 416 -23.54 -3.16 14.90
C ASN A 416 -23.69 -1.68 14.49
N TYR A 417 -22.99 -1.30 13.41
CA TYR A 417 -23.15 0.02 12.78
C TYR A 417 -24.35 0.01 11.86
N SER A 418 -25.30 0.89 12.12
CA SER A 418 -26.23 1.40 11.12
C SER A 418 -26.26 2.91 11.26
N ALA A 419 -26.45 3.64 10.16
CA ALA A 419 -26.52 5.10 10.15
C ALA A 419 -27.58 5.66 11.13
N ASP A 420 -28.59 4.86 11.46
CA ASP A 420 -29.68 5.19 12.40
C ASP A 420 -29.35 4.86 13.87
N SER A 421 -28.35 4.01 14.14
CA SER A 421 -28.06 3.49 15.50
C SER A 421 -26.83 4.07 16.18
N CYS A 422 -25.94 4.79 15.48
CA CYS A 422 -24.69 5.30 16.04
C CYS A 422 -24.64 6.84 16.10
N PRO A 423 -24.35 7.45 17.26
CA PRO A 423 -24.03 8.87 17.36
C PRO A 423 -22.57 9.07 16.93
N ALA A 424 -22.25 8.99 15.63
CA ALA A 424 -20.92 9.28 15.10
C ALA A 424 -21.01 10.25 13.90
N ASN A 425 -19.95 11.02 13.69
CA ASN A 425 -19.77 11.81 12.47
C ASN A 425 -19.08 10.95 11.41
N ILE A 426 -19.85 10.22 10.63
CA ILE A 426 -19.44 9.35 9.51
C ILE A 426 -20.46 9.50 8.38
N ASP A 427 -20.26 8.81 7.25
CA ASP A 427 -21.26 8.71 6.16
C ASP A 427 -21.64 10.06 5.55
N LEU A 428 -20.72 11.04 5.57
CA LEU A 428 -20.95 12.39 5.09
C LEU A 428 -22.11 13.10 5.84
N ARG A 429 -22.31 12.78 7.12
CA ARG A 429 -23.28 13.49 7.98
C ARG A 429 -23.05 15.00 7.95
N TRP A 430 -21.78 15.40 7.98
CA TRP A 430 -21.29 16.76 7.82
C TRP A 430 -20.19 16.80 6.76
N GLY A 431 -19.97 17.96 6.15
CA GLY A 431 -18.86 18.17 5.20
C GLY A 431 -17.52 18.45 5.88
N SER A 432 -17.42 18.15 7.19
CA SER A 432 -16.27 18.46 8.03
C SER A 432 -16.22 17.60 9.29
N GLU A 433 -15.13 17.71 10.02
CA GLU A 433 -15.02 17.30 11.42
C GLU A 433 -16.03 18.08 12.31
N SER A 434 -16.25 17.58 13.53
CA SER A 434 -17.12 18.14 14.56
C SER A 434 -16.40 18.25 15.91
N PRO A 435 -16.92 18.99 16.92
CA PRO A 435 -16.29 19.08 18.23
C PRO A 435 -16.09 17.70 18.87
N VAL A 436 -14.95 17.47 19.51
CA VAL A 436 -14.52 16.15 20.07
C VAL A 436 -15.42 15.57 21.17
N TYR A 437 -16.45 16.30 21.58
CA TYR A 437 -17.44 15.95 22.60
C TYR A 437 -18.87 15.79 22.04
N SER A 438 -19.04 15.83 20.71
CA SER A 438 -20.37 15.84 20.08
C SER A 438 -21.09 14.49 20.17
N HIS A 439 -20.34 13.42 20.43
CA HIS A 439 -20.76 12.04 20.23
C HIS A 439 -20.34 11.12 21.40
N PRO A 440 -20.73 11.42 22.66
CA PRO A 440 -20.34 10.62 23.81
C PRO A 440 -21.08 9.28 23.86
N THR A 441 -20.35 8.23 24.18
CA THR A 441 -20.90 6.93 24.57
C THR A 441 -21.40 6.96 26.03
N GLU A 442 -22.14 5.93 26.45
CA GLU A 442 -22.61 5.80 27.83
C GLU A 442 -21.46 5.73 28.86
N ILE A 443 -20.28 5.31 28.42
CA ILE A 443 -19.06 5.25 29.26
C ILE A 443 -18.26 6.57 29.25
N GLY A 444 -18.79 7.63 28.64
CA GLY A 444 -18.20 8.97 28.61
C GLY A 444 -17.06 9.16 27.61
N ILE A 445 -16.78 8.16 26.76
CA ILE A 445 -15.81 8.26 25.67
C ILE A 445 -16.55 8.72 24.41
N SER A 446 -16.12 9.84 23.83
CA SER A 446 -16.67 10.39 22.57
C SER A 446 -15.85 9.94 21.38
N ASP A 447 -16.45 9.91 20.18
CA ASP A 447 -15.76 9.61 18.91
C ASP A 447 -14.93 8.31 18.96
N VAL A 448 -15.54 7.22 19.47
CA VAL A 448 -14.92 5.88 19.35
C VAL A 448 -14.75 5.52 17.88
N PHE A 449 -15.70 5.93 17.06
CA PHE A 449 -15.68 5.89 15.60
C PHE A 449 -16.14 7.25 15.04
N GLY A 450 -15.73 7.54 13.82
CA GLY A 450 -16.04 8.76 13.11
C GLY A 450 -15.24 9.97 13.58
N ASN A 451 -15.62 11.10 13.00
CA ASN A 451 -14.95 12.39 13.08
C ASN A 451 -13.61 12.38 12.34
N VAL A 452 -12.63 11.61 12.83
CA VAL A 452 -11.35 11.34 12.16
C VAL A 452 -10.89 9.91 12.46
N TRP A 453 -10.17 9.33 11.50
CA TRP A 453 -9.42 8.10 11.72
C TRP A 453 -8.46 8.26 12.91
N GLN A 454 -8.25 7.19 13.68
CA GLN A 454 -7.35 7.17 14.84
C GLN A 454 -6.08 6.41 14.49
N TRP A 455 -4.93 7.08 14.50
CA TRP A 455 -3.63 6.42 14.38
C TRP A 455 -3.38 5.43 15.52
N CYS A 456 -2.94 4.22 15.16
CA CYS A 456 -2.58 3.17 16.10
C CYS A 456 -1.07 2.97 16.22
N GLU A 457 -0.62 2.31 17.28
CA GLU A 457 0.78 1.85 17.42
C GLU A 457 1.10 0.69 16.44
N ASP A 458 0.10 -0.14 16.15
CA ASP A 458 0.20 -1.34 15.32
C ASP A 458 0.71 -1.02 13.90
N ASP A 459 1.64 -1.85 13.43
CA ASP A 459 1.89 -2.01 12.00
C ASP A 459 0.70 -2.73 11.36
N PHE A 460 0.42 -2.43 10.10
CA PHE A 460 -0.62 -3.15 9.37
C PHE A 460 -0.24 -4.62 9.24
N ASN A 461 -1.12 -5.50 9.73
CA ASN A 461 -0.80 -6.92 9.93
C ASN A 461 -1.96 -7.84 9.54
N PRO A 462 -1.65 -9.06 9.04
CA PRO A 462 -2.68 -10.05 8.75
C PRO A 462 -3.27 -10.61 10.04
N LEU A 463 -4.59 -10.88 10.04
CA LEU A 463 -5.19 -11.70 11.08
C LEU A 463 -4.75 -13.18 10.92
N PRO A 464 -4.79 -13.98 12.00
CA PRO A 464 -4.70 -15.43 11.87
C PRO A 464 -5.75 -15.93 10.87
N GLU A 465 -5.34 -16.85 10.00
CA GLU A 465 -6.18 -17.40 8.91
C GLU A 465 -6.46 -16.44 7.74
N PHE A 466 -5.79 -15.27 7.69
CA PHE A 466 -5.83 -14.38 6.54
C PHE A 466 -5.58 -15.11 5.22
N ARG A 467 -6.39 -14.77 4.20
CA ARG A 467 -6.25 -15.28 2.83
C ARG A 467 -6.42 -14.14 1.86
N ILE A 468 -5.53 -14.10 0.89
CA ILE A 468 -5.57 -13.13 -0.20
C ILE A 468 -6.84 -13.34 -1.03
N HIS A 469 -7.55 -12.27 -1.34
CA HIS A 469 -8.72 -12.36 -2.22
C HIS A 469 -8.28 -12.53 -3.69
N PRO A 470 -8.82 -13.52 -4.44
CA PRO A 470 -8.32 -13.86 -5.78
C PRO A 470 -8.53 -12.77 -6.85
N TYR A 471 -9.45 -11.84 -6.62
CA TYR A 471 -9.69 -10.72 -7.54
C TYR A 471 -8.74 -9.54 -7.31
N TYR A 472 -8.12 -9.42 -6.14
CA TYR A 472 -7.28 -8.27 -5.79
C TYR A 472 -6.18 -8.70 -4.82
N ASP A 473 -5.13 -9.29 -5.38
CA ASP A 473 -4.10 -9.99 -4.63
C ASP A 473 -3.05 -9.06 -3.96
N ASP A 474 -2.95 -7.84 -4.45
CA ASP A 474 -2.03 -6.80 -3.99
C ASP A 474 -2.69 -5.69 -3.15
N PHE A 475 -3.95 -5.84 -2.72
CA PHE A 475 -4.62 -4.83 -1.89
C PHE A 475 -4.01 -4.70 -0.48
N SER A 476 -3.85 -5.82 0.24
CA SER A 476 -3.37 -5.81 1.63
C SER A 476 -1.92 -6.30 1.79
N THR A 477 -1.55 -7.34 1.04
CA THR A 477 -0.29 -8.07 1.30
C THR A 477 0.99 -7.27 1.14
N PRO A 478 1.13 -6.33 0.17
CA PRO A 478 2.35 -5.55 0.05
C PRO A 478 2.58 -4.61 1.24
N CYS A 479 1.53 -4.31 2.01
CA CYS A 479 1.56 -3.37 3.12
C CYS A 479 1.78 -4.03 4.48
N PHE A 480 1.88 -5.36 4.53
CA PHE A 480 2.34 -6.10 5.71
C PHE A 480 3.86 -6.06 5.84
N ASP A 481 4.44 -4.86 5.76
CA ASP A 481 5.87 -4.62 5.57
C ASP A 481 6.58 -4.03 6.81
N GLY A 482 5.85 -3.77 7.90
CA GLY A 482 6.39 -3.10 9.09
C GLY A 482 6.58 -1.59 8.96
N GLU A 483 6.14 -1.03 7.84
CA GLU A 483 6.33 0.39 7.54
C GLU A 483 4.99 1.12 7.34
N HIS A 484 3.88 0.39 7.25
CA HIS A 484 2.53 0.95 7.25
C HIS A 484 1.92 0.85 8.65
N LYS A 485 1.36 1.98 9.13
CA LYS A 485 0.71 2.05 10.43
C LYS A 485 -0.80 1.95 10.28
N MET A 486 -1.42 1.20 11.19
CA MET A 486 -2.88 1.05 11.21
C MET A 486 -3.57 2.35 11.60
N ILE A 487 -4.74 2.56 10.99
CA ILE A 487 -5.72 3.55 11.41
C ILE A 487 -7.07 2.86 11.61
N MET A 488 -7.81 3.28 12.65
CA MET A 488 -9.09 2.67 13.02
C MET A 488 -10.19 3.72 13.19
N GLY A 489 -11.43 3.31 12.92
CA GLY A 489 -12.63 4.02 13.36
C GLY A 489 -13.34 4.90 12.33
N GLY A 490 -12.78 5.16 11.15
CA GLY A 490 -13.38 6.02 10.14
C GLY A 490 -13.31 7.52 10.47
N SER A 491 -13.46 8.36 9.44
CA SER A 491 -13.56 9.81 9.51
C SER A 491 -14.97 10.30 9.14
N PHE A 492 -15.21 11.62 9.16
CA PHE A 492 -16.48 12.21 8.74
C PHE A 492 -16.88 11.89 7.30
N ILE A 493 -15.89 11.60 6.44
CA ILE A 493 -16.08 11.26 5.02
C ILE A 493 -15.98 9.77 4.75
N SER A 494 -15.52 8.96 5.70
CA SER A 494 -15.55 7.51 5.54
C SER A 494 -16.99 7.04 5.31
N THR A 495 -17.16 6.21 4.29
CA THR A 495 -18.45 5.68 3.87
C THR A 495 -18.35 4.20 3.56
N GLY A 496 -19.47 3.48 3.60
CA GLY A 496 -19.48 2.06 3.25
C GLY A 496 -18.61 1.26 4.22
N ASP A 497 -17.69 0.46 3.69
CA ASP A 497 -16.76 -0.33 4.48
C ASP A 497 -15.78 0.52 5.30
N GLU A 498 -15.34 1.69 4.82
CA GLU A 498 -14.47 2.58 5.63
C GLU A 498 -15.16 3.08 6.92
N ALA A 499 -16.51 3.10 6.93
CA ALA A 499 -17.32 3.44 8.10
C ALA A 499 -17.69 2.20 8.95
N SER A 500 -17.26 1.00 8.54
CA SER A 500 -17.56 -0.28 9.18
C SER A 500 -16.84 -0.44 10.52
N PRO A 501 -17.45 -1.17 11.48
CA PRO A 501 -16.75 -1.58 12.71
C PRO A 501 -15.58 -2.54 12.45
N TRP A 502 -15.56 -3.16 11.27
CA TRP A 502 -14.59 -4.16 10.88
C TRP A 502 -13.41 -3.56 10.12
N ALA A 503 -13.52 -2.31 9.67
CA ALA A 503 -12.54 -1.65 8.83
C ALA A 503 -11.14 -1.64 9.46
N ARG A 504 -10.15 -2.14 8.70
CA ARG A 504 -8.73 -2.11 9.07
C ARG A 504 -7.96 -1.45 7.92
N PHE A 505 -7.63 -0.18 8.09
CA PHE A 505 -6.89 0.59 7.09
C PHE A 505 -5.51 0.97 7.58
N HIS A 506 -4.66 1.40 6.65
CA HIS A 506 -3.25 1.64 6.92
C HIS A 506 -2.66 2.66 5.96
N PHE A 507 -1.62 3.36 6.42
CA PHE A 507 -0.84 4.26 5.58
C PHE A 507 0.59 4.36 6.10
N ARG A 508 1.53 4.76 5.23
CA ARG A 508 2.87 5.16 5.69
C ARG A 508 2.76 6.29 6.73
N PRO A 509 3.59 6.30 7.77
CA PRO A 509 3.53 7.27 8.87
C PRO A 509 3.56 8.75 8.48
N HIS A 510 4.09 9.08 7.29
CA HIS A 510 4.20 10.45 6.79
C HIS A 510 3.01 10.94 5.97
N PHE A 511 2.10 10.06 5.54
CA PHE A 511 0.92 10.47 4.78
C PHE A 511 -0.08 11.21 5.66
N PHE A 512 -0.75 12.19 5.04
CA PHE A 512 -1.91 12.82 5.62
C PHE A 512 -3.16 12.11 5.15
N GLN A 513 -4.07 11.90 6.09
CA GLN A 513 -5.45 11.45 5.86
C GLN A 513 -6.36 12.36 6.68
N HIS A 514 -7.68 12.12 6.69
CA HIS A 514 -8.56 12.66 7.73
C HIS A 514 -8.35 11.90 9.05
N ALA A 515 -7.12 11.91 9.54
CA ALA A 515 -6.65 11.15 10.68
C ALA A 515 -6.15 12.09 11.79
N GLY A 516 -6.64 11.83 12.99
CA GLY A 516 -6.12 12.35 14.24
C GLY A 516 -5.66 11.20 15.12
N PHE A 517 -5.78 11.35 16.43
CA PHE A 517 -5.36 10.30 17.34
C PHE A 517 -6.02 10.43 18.72
N ARG A 518 -5.98 9.29 19.42
CA ARG A 518 -6.37 9.15 20.81
C ARG A 518 -5.14 8.76 21.62
N VAL A 519 -5.05 9.28 22.83
CA VAL A 519 -3.93 9.00 23.74
C VAL A 519 -4.39 8.00 24.79
N VAL A 520 -3.52 7.02 25.05
CA VAL A 520 -3.63 6.09 26.15
C VAL A 520 -2.41 6.18 27.06
N SER A 521 -2.61 5.80 28.32
CA SER A 521 -1.57 5.73 29.35
C SER A 521 -1.76 4.44 30.15
N SER A 522 -0.66 3.78 30.51
CA SER A 522 -0.70 2.56 31.32
C SER A 522 0.19 2.72 32.56
N PRO A 523 -0.22 2.17 33.73
CA PRO A 523 0.61 2.15 34.94
C PRO A 523 1.91 1.34 34.76
N VAL A 524 1.92 0.39 33.83
CA VAL A 524 3.08 -0.45 33.47
C VAL A 524 3.46 -0.14 32.04
N THR A 525 4.75 0.05 31.77
CA THR A 525 5.26 0.21 30.41
C THR A 525 4.93 -1.04 29.59
N ASN A 526 3.92 -0.93 28.73
CA ASN A 526 3.53 -1.92 27.73
C ASN A 526 3.12 -1.19 26.44
N ASP A 527 3.09 -1.92 25.35
CA ASP A 527 2.71 -1.47 24.01
C ASP A 527 1.19 -1.59 23.74
N GLY A 528 0.39 -1.97 24.74
CA GLY A 528 -1.04 -2.22 24.57
C GLY A 528 -1.35 -3.46 23.73
N GLY A 529 -0.38 -4.36 23.56
CA GLY A 529 -0.48 -5.51 22.67
C GLY A 529 -0.34 -5.15 21.19
N ALA A 530 0.19 -3.96 20.87
CA ALA A 530 0.39 -3.55 19.48
C ALA A 530 1.21 -4.59 18.70
N VAL A 531 0.73 -4.95 17.51
CA VAL A 531 1.46 -5.84 16.60
C VAL A 531 2.47 -5.00 15.83
N LEU A 532 3.75 -5.29 16.01
CA LEU A 532 4.83 -4.63 15.27
C LEU A 532 5.50 -5.65 14.35
N ILE A 533 5.42 -5.43 13.03
CA ILE A 533 6.07 -6.29 12.05
C ILE A 533 7.52 -5.84 11.98
N GLY A 534 8.44 -6.70 12.41
CA GLY A 534 9.87 -6.46 12.21
C GLY A 534 10.48 -5.34 13.06
N LYS A 535 10.65 -5.60 14.36
CA LYS A 535 12.03 -5.59 14.90
C LYS A 535 12.54 -6.97 15.30
N ASP A 536 11.65 -7.95 15.47
CA ASP A 536 12.01 -9.34 15.79
C ASP A 536 11.26 -10.40 14.94
N ASP A 537 10.30 -10.01 14.10
CA ASP A 537 9.64 -10.92 13.14
C ASP A 537 10.26 -10.73 11.75
N GLU A 538 11.33 -11.49 11.51
CA GLU A 538 12.10 -11.47 10.28
C GLU A 538 11.29 -12.10 9.11
N HIS A 539 11.09 -11.34 8.03
CA HIS A 539 10.69 -11.90 6.73
C HIS A 539 11.61 -13.12 6.43
N PRO A 540 11.09 -14.27 5.95
CA PRO A 540 11.89 -15.48 5.79
C PRO A 540 13.11 -15.29 4.87
N TYR A 541 13.13 -14.19 4.08
CA TYR A 541 14.24 -13.79 3.22
C TYR A 541 15.17 -12.68 3.76
N GLU A 542 14.98 -12.19 4.99
CA GLU A 542 15.69 -10.98 5.46
C GLU A 542 16.42 -11.15 6.79
N THR A 543 16.47 -12.38 7.32
CA THR A 543 17.28 -12.67 8.51
C THR A 543 18.75 -12.38 8.24
N GLN A 544 19.48 -11.90 9.26
CA GLN A 544 20.93 -11.72 9.13
C GLN A 544 21.63 -13.05 8.84
N LYS A 545 21.10 -14.15 9.39
CA LYS A 545 21.60 -15.49 9.14
C LYS A 545 21.47 -15.87 7.68
N MET A 546 20.31 -15.67 7.05
CA MET A 546 20.09 -16.05 5.66
C MET A 546 20.97 -15.23 4.72
N LEU A 547 21.17 -13.94 5.01
CA LEU A 547 22.13 -13.11 4.27
C LEU A 547 23.53 -13.74 4.30
N SER A 548 24.00 -14.13 5.48
CA SER A 548 25.30 -14.79 5.63
C SER A 548 25.38 -16.15 4.93
N ASP A 549 24.32 -16.96 4.99
CA ASP A 549 24.25 -18.26 4.30
C ASP A 549 24.37 -18.08 2.78
N TYR A 550 23.72 -17.05 2.20
CA TYR A 550 23.80 -16.73 0.77
C TYR A 550 25.14 -16.09 0.38
N LEU A 551 25.73 -15.24 1.21
CA LEU A 551 27.09 -14.73 0.98
C LEU A 551 28.10 -15.88 0.88
N LEU A 552 28.00 -16.86 1.78
CA LEU A 552 28.84 -18.05 1.70
C LEU A 552 28.52 -18.91 0.47
N LEU A 553 27.26 -19.15 0.14
CA LEU A 553 26.86 -19.92 -1.06
C LEU A 553 27.41 -19.28 -2.34
N HIS A 554 27.39 -17.95 -2.43
CA HIS A 554 27.74 -17.22 -3.64
C HIS A 554 29.23 -16.97 -3.80
N PHE A 555 29.94 -16.73 -2.71
CA PHE A 555 31.34 -16.26 -2.77
C PHE A 555 32.32 -17.12 -1.98
N GLY A 556 31.84 -18.03 -1.13
CA GLY A 556 32.70 -18.92 -0.37
C GLY A 556 33.48 -19.88 -1.25
N ASP A 557 34.74 -20.14 -0.88
CA ASP A 557 35.50 -21.22 -1.49
C ASP A 557 34.99 -22.60 -1.03
N SER A 558 35.50 -23.67 -1.66
CA SER A 558 35.05 -25.04 -1.35
C SER A 558 35.36 -25.46 0.09
N GLU A 559 36.42 -24.94 0.70
CA GLU A 559 36.83 -25.27 2.08
C GLU A 559 35.94 -24.54 3.10
N GLN A 560 35.57 -23.29 2.83
CA GLN A 560 34.62 -22.52 3.63
C GLN A 560 33.20 -23.12 3.54
N GLN A 561 32.79 -23.53 2.34
CA GLN A 561 31.49 -24.15 2.11
C GLN A 561 31.40 -25.56 2.68
N MET A 562 32.48 -26.34 2.71
CA MET A 562 32.48 -27.73 3.21
C MET A 562 33.86 -28.17 3.76
N PRO A 563 34.25 -27.77 4.98
CA PRO A 563 35.61 -28.00 5.51
C PRO A 563 35.93 -29.46 5.83
N PHE A 564 34.94 -30.34 5.87
CA PHE A 564 35.12 -31.74 6.28
C PHE A 564 35.26 -32.73 5.12
N MET A 565 34.98 -32.32 3.89
CA MET A 565 35.07 -33.17 2.71
C MET A 565 35.57 -32.37 1.52
N ASN A 566 36.63 -32.85 0.87
CA ASN A 566 37.06 -32.30 -0.41
C ASN A 566 36.01 -32.66 -1.47
N GLU A 567 35.22 -31.66 -1.86
CA GLU A 567 34.28 -31.63 -2.99
C GLU A 567 33.26 -32.79 -3.06
N LEU A 568 32.04 -32.49 -2.61
CA LEU A 568 30.91 -33.41 -2.69
C LEU A 568 30.26 -33.34 -4.08
N ASN A 569 30.78 -34.10 -5.07
CA ASN A 569 30.28 -34.09 -6.47
C ASN A 569 30.16 -32.68 -7.08
N GLY A 570 31.12 -31.79 -6.77
CA GLY A 570 31.09 -30.42 -7.26
C GLY A 570 29.93 -29.58 -6.71
N ALA A 571 29.29 -29.93 -5.59
CA ALA A 571 28.16 -29.18 -5.03
C ALA A 571 28.49 -27.75 -4.55
N THR A 572 29.77 -27.41 -4.42
CA THR A 572 30.26 -26.06 -4.06
C THR A 572 30.26 -25.13 -5.27
N LYS A 573 30.50 -23.83 -5.03
CA LYS A 573 30.63 -22.80 -6.09
C LYS A 573 29.46 -22.79 -7.09
N PHE A 574 28.24 -22.99 -6.60
CA PHE A 574 27.05 -23.17 -7.43
C PHE A 574 26.78 -21.98 -8.38
N PRO A 575 26.84 -20.70 -7.94
CA PRO A 575 26.61 -19.58 -8.84
C PRO A 575 27.65 -19.47 -9.96
N LYS A 576 28.91 -19.80 -9.68
CA LYS A 576 29.95 -19.89 -10.71
C LYS A 576 29.62 -20.97 -11.74
N ARG A 577 29.20 -22.16 -11.31
CA ARG A 577 28.83 -23.25 -12.24
C ARG A 577 27.61 -22.92 -13.09
N CYS A 578 26.65 -22.16 -12.55
CA CYS A 578 25.53 -21.63 -13.34
C CYS A 578 26.04 -20.68 -14.44
N SER A 579 26.95 -19.76 -14.11
CA SER A 579 27.59 -18.86 -15.09
C SER A 579 28.47 -19.60 -16.11
N ASP A 580 29.21 -20.62 -15.67
CA ASP A 580 30.03 -21.46 -16.55
C ASP A 580 29.14 -22.19 -17.57
N LEU A 581 27.98 -22.71 -17.14
CA LEU A 581 27.02 -23.37 -18.03
C LEU A 581 26.45 -22.41 -19.08
N VAL A 582 26.13 -21.17 -18.68
CA VAL A 582 25.70 -20.11 -19.62
C VAL A 582 26.81 -19.82 -20.64
N THR A 583 28.05 -19.64 -20.18
CA THR A 583 29.19 -19.30 -21.04
C THR A 583 29.54 -20.45 -21.99
N GLU A 584 29.59 -21.68 -21.51
CA GLU A 584 29.88 -22.87 -22.31
C GLU A 584 28.88 -23.04 -23.46
N TRP A 585 27.59 -22.84 -23.19
CA TRP A 585 26.56 -22.96 -24.21
C TRP A 585 26.50 -21.76 -25.15
N ALA A 586 26.76 -20.56 -24.64
CA ALA A 586 26.92 -19.37 -25.48
C ALA A 586 28.02 -19.57 -26.52
N ASP A 587 29.17 -20.14 -26.12
CA ASP A 587 30.26 -20.48 -27.04
C ASP A 587 29.86 -21.56 -28.06
N LYS A 588 29.19 -22.63 -27.61
CA LYS A 588 28.75 -23.73 -28.49
C LYS A 588 27.78 -23.29 -29.59
N ILE A 589 26.90 -22.33 -29.30
CA ILE A 589 25.92 -21.82 -30.28
C ILE A 589 26.42 -20.57 -31.02
N GLY A 590 27.63 -20.08 -30.72
CA GLY A 590 28.20 -18.88 -31.33
C GLY A 590 27.46 -17.58 -30.96
N LEU A 591 26.95 -17.49 -29.73
CA LEU A 591 26.20 -16.35 -29.24
C LEU A 591 27.11 -15.11 -29.06
N THR A 592 26.61 -13.93 -29.40
CA THR A 592 27.28 -12.68 -29.04
C THR A 592 26.99 -12.31 -27.58
N CYS A 593 27.98 -12.40 -26.70
CA CYS A 593 27.83 -12.16 -25.26
C CYS A 593 27.81 -10.65 -24.89
N ASN A 594 26.83 -9.87 -25.37
CA ASN A 594 26.75 -8.44 -25.06
C ASN A 594 25.98 -8.18 -23.76
N ARG A 595 24.74 -8.68 -23.65
CA ARG A 595 23.82 -8.42 -22.53
C ARG A 595 23.32 -9.75 -21.94
N ALA A 596 23.55 -9.93 -20.65
CA ALA A 596 22.93 -11.01 -19.87
C ALA A 596 21.94 -10.46 -18.83
N LEU A 597 20.94 -11.26 -18.49
CA LEU A 597 20.03 -11.02 -17.38
C LEU A 597 20.12 -12.17 -16.37
N ASP A 598 20.25 -11.85 -15.08
CA ASP A 598 20.24 -12.80 -13.96
C ASP A 598 18.99 -12.54 -13.10
N ILE A 599 18.03 -13.47 -13.13
CA ILE A 599 16.74 -13.35 -12.44
C ILE A 599 16.76 -14.19 -11.17
N GLY A 600 16.50 -13.56 -10.02
CA GLY A 600 16.69 -14.15 -8.70
C GLY A 600 18.16 -14.16 -8.29
N CYS A 601 18.86 -13.04 -8.52
CA CYS A 601 20.32 -12.97 -8.41
C CYS A 601 20.86 -13.09 -6.97
N ALA A 602 19.98 -12.98 -5.97
CA ALA A 602 20.34 -12.84 -4.55
C ALA A 602 21.48 -11.81 -4.37
N VAL A 603 22.57 -12.20 -3.70
CA VAL A 603 23.74 -11.32 -3.44
C VAL A 603 24.69 -11.16 -4.63
N GLY A 604 24.33 -11.66 -5.82
CA GLY A 604 24.98 -11.31 -7.09
C GLY A 604 26.15 -12.18 -7.54
N GLY A 605 26.44 -13.29 -6.85
CA GLY A 605 27.55 -14.19 -7.19
C GLY A 605 27.58 -14.64 -8.67
N ALA A 606 26.46 -15.13 -9.21
CA ALA A 606 26.40 -15.52 -10.62
C ALA A 606 26.51 -14.31 -11.55
N SER A 607 25.93 -13.17 -11.17
CA SER A 607 25.97 -11.93 -11.94
C SER A 607 27.40 -11.40 -12.13
N PHE A 608 28.22 -11.45 -11.07
CA PHE A 608 29.64 -11.08 -11.15
C PHE A 608 30.43 -12.06 -12.03
N GLU A 609 30.17 -13.36 -11.96
CA GLU A 609 30.80 -14.34 -12.83
C GLU A 609 30.40 -14.14 -14.31
N LEU A 610 29.13 -13.87 -14.60
CA LEU A 610 28.65 -13.59 -15.95
C LEU A 610 29.33 -12.34 -16.55
N ALA A 611 29.61 -11.32 -15.74
CA ALA A 611 30.26 -10.09 -16.20
C ALA A 611 31.72 -10.27 -16.66
N LYS A 612 32.33 -11.43 -16.38
CA LYS A 612 33.64 -11.81 -16.95
C LYS A 612 33.52 -12.10 -18.46
N SER A 613 32.40 -12.68 -18.89
CA SER A 613 32.15 -13.09 -20.28
C SER A 613 31.25 -12.13 -21.05
N PHE A 614 30.37 -11.40 -20.36
CA PHE A 614 29.41 -10.50 -20.99
C PHE A 614 29.84 -9.02 -20.94
N GLY A 615 29.39 -8.24 -21.92
CA GLY A 615 29.60 -6.78 -21.97
C GLY A 615 28.87 -6.03 -20.84
N SER A 616 27.68 -6.50 -20.49
CA SER A 616 26.86 -5.99 -19.38
C SER A 616 25.95 -7.07 -18.81
N VAL A 617 25.68 -7.01 -17.51
CA VAL A 617 24.78 -7.92 -16.80
C VAL A 617 23.77 -7.09 -16.01
N THR A 618 22.49 -7.28 -16.29
CA THR A 618 21.41 -6.80 -15.42
C THR A 618 21.06 -7.95 -14.47
N ALA A 619 20.92 -7.67 -13.18
CA ALA A 619 20.66 -8.66 -12.16
C ALA A 619 19.53 -8.17 -11.25
N VAL A 620 18.54 -9.03 -11.01
CA VAL A 620 17.34 -8.67 -10.26
C VAL A 620 16.98 -9.69 -9.19
N ASP A 621 16.48 -9.17 -8.07
CA ASP A 621 15.96 -9.96 -6.96
C ASP A 621 14.84 -9.16 -6.26
N ILE A 622 13.90 -9.85 -5.62
CA ILE A 622 12.81 -9.22 -4.88
C ILE A 622 13.29 -8.68 -3.51
N SER A 623 14.32 -9.30 -2.93
CA SER A 623 14.87 -8.95 -1.62
C SER A 623 15.71 -7.67 -1.69
N GLN A 624 15.30 -6.65 -0.93
CA GLN A 624 16.04 -5.40 -0.82
C GLN A 624 17.40 -5.61 -0.14
N LYS A 625 17.45 -6.40 0.95
CA LYS A 625 18.68 -6.69 1.68
C LYS A 625 19.75 -7.35 0.81
N PHE A 626 19.35 -8.26 -0.09
CA PHE A 626 20.26 -8.86 -1.07
C PHE A 626 20.78 -7.85 -2.10
N ILE A 627 19.89 -7.04 -2.68
CA ILE A 627 20.26 -6.03 -3.67
C ILE A 627 21.16 -4.94 -3.07
N GLU A 628 20.89 -4.48 -1.84
CA GLU A 628 21.77 -3.54 -1.13
C GLU A 628 23.14 -4.14 -0.84
N THR A 629 23.19 -5.41 -0.43
CA THR A 629 24.44 -6.13 -0.19
C THR A 629 25.24 -6.30 -1.49
N ALA A 630 24.58 -6.68 -2.59
CA ALA A 630 25.19 -6.81 -3.90
C ALA A 630 25.72 -5.46 -4.43
N ASN A 631 24.97 -4.37 -4.23
CA ASN A 631 25.42 -3.02 -4.56
C ASN A 631 26.60 -2.55 -3.69
N SER A 632 26.62 -2.94 -2.41
CA SER A 632 27.76 -2.70 -1.53
C SER A 632 29.00 -3.41 -2.06
N LEU A 633 28.92 -4.72 -2.37
CA LEU A 633 30.00 -5.49 -2.98
C LEU A 633 30.44 -4.90 -4.34
N LYS A 634 29.50 -4.47 -5.18
CA LYS A 634 29.80 -3.78 -6.44
C LYS A 634 30.62 -2.51 -6.21
N LYS A 635 30.36 -1.77 -5.13
CA LYS A 635 31.03 -0.51 -4.80
C LYS A 635 32.37 -0.73 -4.09
N THR A 636 32.41 -1.52 -3.02
CA THR A 636 33.59 -1.72 -2.16
C THR A 636 34.53 -2.80 -2.69
N GLY A 637 33.98 -3.89 -3.23
CA GLY A 637 34.72 -5.03 -3.77
C GLY A 637 34.98 -6.10 -2.71
N GLU A 638 34.65 -5.79 -1.47
CA GLU A 638 34.79 -6.66 -0.32
C GLU A 638 33.70 -6.38 0.72
N LEU A 639 33.33 -7.41 1.48
CA LEU A 639 32.33 -7.31 2.54
C LEU A 639 32.66 -8.34 3.64
N ALA A 640 32.67 -7.90 4.89
CA ALA A 640 32.76 -8.80 6.04
C ALA A 640 31.38 -9.31 6.44
N PHE A 641 31.29 -10.57 6.86
CA PHE A 641 30.05 -11.18 7.35
C PHE A 641 30.35 -12.25 8.42
N GLU A 642 29.34 -12.61 9.19
CA GLU A 642 29.47 -13.63 10.24
C GLU A 642 28.74 -14.91 9.88
N LEU A 643 29.38 -16.05 10.09
CA LEU A 643 28.79 -17.37 9.92
C LEU A 643 28.55 -18.04 11.27
N VAL A 644 27.39 -18.66 11.43
CA VAL A 644 27.11 -19.50 12.59
C VAL A 644 27.97 -20.77 12.51
N GLU A 645 28.76 -21.03 13.54
CA GLU A 645 29.56 -22.24 13.66
C GLU A 645 28.79 -23.31 14.46
N GLU A 646 28.28 -22.94 15.63
CA GLU A 646 27.55 -23.81 16.56
C GLU A 646 26.69 -22.98 17.52
N GLY A 647 25.37 -23.22 17.56
CA GLY A 647 24.48 -22.46 18.42
C GLY A 647 24.56 -20.95 18.18
N GLN A 648 25.00 -20.18 19.16
CA GLN A 648 25.24 -18.73 19.06
C GLN A 648 26.69 -18.36 18.72
N ILE A 649 27.58 -19.34 18.60
CA ILE A 649 28.99 -19.10 18.26
C ILE A 649 29.09 -18.76 16.78
N THR A 650 29.64 -17.59 16.46
CA THR A 650 29.90 -17.14 15.09
C THR A 650 31.40 -17.06 14.78
N SER A 651 31.74 -17.07 13.49
CA SER A 651 33.08 -16.78 12.97
C SER A 651 33.00 -15.70 11.90
N SER A 652 34.03 -14.85 11.81
CA SER A 652 34.08 -13.75 10.85
C SER A 652 34.71 -14.19 9.53
N HIS A 653 34.07 -13.84 8.42
CA HIS A 653 34.47 -14.15 7.05
C HIS A 653 34.43 -12.91 6.18
N HIS A 654 35.11 -12.97 5.04
CA HIS A 654 35.16 -11.88 4.08
C HIS A 654 34.86 -12.40 2.68
N VAL A 655 34.00 -11.70 1.96
CA VAL A 655 33.81 -11.81 0.51
C VAL A 655 34.77 -10.85 -0.15
N ARG A 656 35.37 -11.27 -1.27
CA ARG A 656 36.19 -10.42 -2.13
C ARG A 656 35.92 -10.73 -3.60
N ILE A 657 35.72 -9.68 -4.40
CA ILE A 657 35.51 -9.77 -5.84
C ILE A 657 36.80 -9.35 -6.54
N ASP A 658 37.61 -10.34 -6.92
CA ASP A 658 38.88 -10.13 -7.62
C ASP A 658 38.71 -10.09 -9.15
N ASP A 659 39.54 -9.30 -9.82
CA ASP A 659 39.75 -9.32 -11.28
C ASP A 659 38.48 -9.17 -12.15
N LEU A 660 37.61 -8.22 -11.81
CA LEU A 660 36.40 -7.91 -12.59
C LEU A 660 36.12 -6.40 -12.67
N ASP A 661 35.73 -5.92 -13.85
CA ASP A 661 35.07 -4.62 -13.98
C ASP A 661 33.64 -4.70 -13.42
N ARG A 662 33.51 -4.39 -12.12
CA ARG A 662 32.24 -4.37 -11.39
C ARG A 662 31.23 -3.37 -11.96
N GLY A 663 31.67 -2.41 -12.79
CA GLY A 663 30.80 -1.47 -13.49
C GLY A 663 29.89 -2.13 -14.51
N LYS A 664 30.22 -3.34 -14.97
CA LYS A 664 29.42 -4.11 -15.94
C LYS A 664 28.13 -4.71 -15.36
N VAL A 665 28.01 -4.81 -14.03
CA VAL A 665 26.83 -5.39 -13.38
C VAL A 665 25.92 -4.31 -12.86
N GLU A 666 24.63 -4.40 -13.13
CA GLU A 666 23.60 -3.55 -12.57
C GLU A 666 22.63 -4.37 -11.73
N PHE A 667 22.53 -4.07 -10.43
CA PHE A 667 21.59 -4.71 -9.52
C PHE A 667 20.34 -3.84 -9.35
N ARG A 668 19.15 -4.41 -9.56
CA ARG A 668 17.87 -3.73 -9.34
C ARG A 668 16.94 -4.62 -8.52
N ARG A 669 16.12 -4.01 -7.66
CA ARG A 669 15.00 -4.72 -7.05
C ARG A 669 13.90 -4.90 -8.09
N ALA A 670 13.45 -6.13 -8.33
CA ALA A 670 12.31 -6.41 -9.19
C ALA A 670 11.69 -7.77 -8.86
N ASP A 671 10.37 -7.87 -9.02
CA ASP A 671 9.66 -9.15 -8.95
C ASP A 671 9.82 -9.92 -10.28
N ALA A 672 10.24 -11.18 -10.18
CA ALA A 672 10.35 -12.08 -11.33
C ALA A 672 9.00 -12.35 -12.02
N CYS A 673 7.87 -12.21 -11.30
CA CYS A 673 6.53 -12.33 -11.87
C CYS A 673 6.07 -11.07 -12.61
N SER A 674 6.70 -9.92 -12.35
CA SER A 674 6.35 -8.60 -12.91
C SER A 674 7.61 -7.81 -13.32
N LEU A 675 8.41 -8.42 -14.20
CA LEU A 675 9.66 -7.79 -14.65
C LEU A 675 9.41 -6.54 -15.51
N PRO A 676 10.25 -5.49 -15.40
CA PRO A 676 10.06 -4.24 -16.12
C PRO A 676 9.86 -4.43 -17.64
N PRO A 677 8.94 -3.68 -18.28
CA PRO A 677 8.60 -3.86 -19.69
C PRO A 677 9.77 -3.55 -20.63
N GLU A 678 10.74 -2.74 -20.21
CA GLU A 678 11.96 -2.45 -20.96
C GLU A 678 12.99 -3.59 -20.96
N PHE A 679 12.78 -4.64 -20.16
CA PHE A 679 13.62 -5.85 -20.19
C PHE A 679 13.30 -6.67 -21.43
N VAL A 680 13.98 -6.34 -22.52
CA VAL A 680 13.85 -7.02 -23.81
C VAL A 680 15.22 -7.23 -24.41
N ASP A 681 15.30 -8.22 -25.29
CA ASP A 681 16.46 -8.46 -26.15
C ASP A 681 17.78 -8.67 -25.37
N PHE A 682 17.78 -9.61 -24.42
CA PHE A 682 19.00 -10.16 -23.80
C PHE A 682 19.54 -11.33 -24.62
N ASP A 683 20.87 -11.40 -24.73
CA ASP A 683 21.53 -12.49 -25.46
C ASP A 683 21.47 -13.79 -24.65
N ALA A 684 21.63 -13.70 -23.32
CA ALA A 684 21.48 -14.81 -22.39
C ALA A 684 20.67 -14.42 -21.15
N VAL A 685 19.87 -15.35 -20.64
CA VAL A 685 19.13 -15.20 -19.38
C VAL A 685 19.43 -16.38 -18.45
N LEU A 686 19.75 -16.09 -17.19
CA LEU A 686 19.91 -17.07 -16.13
C LEU A 686 18.76 -16.95 -15.13
N ILE A 687 18.15 -18.09 -14.79
CA ILE A 687 17.15 -18.22 -13.73
C ILE A 687 17.66 -19.30 -12.77
N ALA A 688 18.38 -18.90 -11.73
CA ALA A 688 19.05 -19.82 -10.83
C ALA A 688 18.26 -20.03 -9.53
N ASN A 689 17.64 -21.20 -9.38
CA ASN A 689 16.98 -21.65 -8.14
C ASN A 689 15.80 -20.78 -7.64
N VAL A 690 15.20 -19.95 -8.50
CA VAL A 690 14.07 -19.06 -8.12
C VAL A 690 12.71 -19.51 -8.65
N LEU A 691 12.65 -20.29 -9.74
CA LEU A 691 11.39 -20.62 -10.43
C LEU A 691 10.32 -21.29 -9.55
N CYS A 692 10.72 -22.08 -8.56
CA CYS A 692 9.77 -22.76 -7.64
C CYS A 692 9.59 -22.02 -6.31
N ARG A 693 9.95 -20.73 -6.26
CA ARG A 693 9.86 -19.82 -5.11
C ARG A 693 9.15 -18.50 -5.46
N ILE A 694 8.43 -18.48 -6.58
CA ILE A 694 7.71 -17.30 -7.07
C ILE A 694 6.22 -17.59 -7.18
N SER A 695 5.39 -16.57 -7.00
CA SER A 695 3.93 -16.70 -6.92
C SER A 695 3.30 -17.20 -8.22
N SER A 696 3.82 -16.76 -9.38
CA SER A 696 3.34 -17.19 -10.69
C SER A 696 4.47 -17.57 -11.65
N PRO A 697 4.88 -18.86 -11.67
CA PRO A 697 5.92 -19.35 -12.58
C PRO A 697 5.59 -19.09 -14.06
N MET A 698 4.32 -19.24 -14.44
CA MET A 698 3.90 -19.02 -15.83
C MET A 698 3.98 -17.55 -16.26
N SER A 699 3.80 -16.58 -15.34
CA SER A 699 3.99 -15.16 -15.65
C SER A 699 5.42 -14.88 -16.12
N LEU A 700 6.40 -15.42 -15.39
CA LEU A 700 7.81 -15.33 -15.78
C LEU A 700 8.07 -16.06 -17.10
N LEU A 701 7.64 -17.32 -17.23
CA LEU A 701 7.92 -18.13 -18.43
C LEU A 701 7.31 -17.52 -19.71
N ASN A 702 6.08 -16.98 -19.63
CA ASN A 702 5.43 -16.31 -20.75
C ASN A 702 6.16 -15.03 -21.17
N ARG A 703 6.82 -14.35 -20.24
CA ARG A 703 7.57 -13.11 -20.49
C ARG A 703 8.91 -13.35 -21.22
N LEU A 704 9.43 -14.58 -21.21
CA LEU A 704 10.73 -14.92 -21.81
C LEU A 704 10.74 -14.85 -23.34
N ALA A 705 9.59 -15.03 -24.00
CA ALA A 705 9.44 -15.04 -25.46
C ALA A 705 8.37 -14.04 -25.97
N GLY A 706 8.05 -14.09 -27.26
CA GLY A 706 7.12 -13.18 -27.95
C GLY A 706 7.79 -11.96 -28.60
N ASP A 707 7.02 -11.10 -29.27
CA ASP A 707 7.54 -9.95 -30.04
C ASP A 707 8.40 -8.98 -29.22
N ARG A 708 8.16 -8.92 -27.90
CA ARG A 708 8.95 -8.17 -26.92
C ARG A 708 9.47 -9.06 -25.79
N GLY A 709 9.82 -10.32 -26.11
CA GLY A 709 10.35 -11.28 -25.14
C GLY A 709 11.69 -10.87 -24.54
N ILE A 710 11.97 -11.31 -23.32
CA ILE A 710 13.24 -11.03 -22.63
C ILE A 710 14.43 -11.63 -23.39
N VAL A 711 14.33 -12.89 -23.82
CA VAL A 711 15.41 -13.58 -24.54
C VAL A 711 15.33 -13.21 -26.01
N LYS A 712 16.41 -12.76 -26.68
CA LYS A 712 16.39 -12.53 -28.13
C LYS A 712 16.07 -13.80 -28.92
N PRO A 713 15.47 -13.72 -30.12
CA PRO A 713 15.46 -14.84 -31.06
C PRO A 713 16.89 -15.38 -31.29
N GLY A 714 17.09 -16.70 -31.16
CA GLY A 714 18.41 -17.35 -31.17
C GLY A 714 19.21 -17.23 -29.87
N GLY A 715 18.73 -16.47 -28.88
CA GLY A 715 19.36 -16.26 -27.57
C GLY A 715 19.21 -17.45 -26.63
N LEU A 716 19.99 -17.43 -25.55
CA LEU A 716 20.15 -18.52 -24.60
C LEU A 716 19.33 -18.29 -23.32
N LEU A 717 18.74 -19.35 -22.78
CA LEU A 717 18.11 -19.36 -21.46
C LEU A 717 18.63 -20.56 -20.68
N VAL A 718 19.16 -20.31 -19.49
CA VAL A 718 19.60 -21.35 -18.55
C VAL A 718 18.74 -21.27 -17.30
N MET A 719 18.17 -22.41 -16.90
CA MET A 719 17.37 -22.51 -15.69
C MET A 719 17.89 -23.63 -14.80
N THR A 720 17.98 -23.36 -13.50
CA THR A 720 18.20 -24.40 -12.49
C THR A 720 17.04 -24.38 -11.49
N THR A 721 16.41 -25.52 -11.25
CA THR A 721 15.32 -25.60 -10.27
C THR A 721 15.21 -27.00 -9.65
N PRO A 722 15.03 -27.12 -8.33
CA PRO A 722 14.85 -28.40 -7.67
C PRO A 722 13.39 -28.90 -7.73
N PHE A 723 12.46 -28.07 -8.23
CA PHE A 723 11.02 -28.34 -8.23
C PHE A 723 10.46 -28.72 -6.84
N THR A 724 11.00 -28.09 -5.79
CA THR A 724 10.59 -28.39 -4.41
C THR A 724 9.12 -28.07 -4.16
N TRP A 725 8.59 -27.02 -4.79
CA TRP A 725 7.22 -26.52 -4.70
C TRP A 725 6.66 -26.48 -3.27
N MET A 726 6.53 -25.27 -2.73
CA MET A 726 5.91 -25.07 -1.42
C MET A 726 4.79 -24.05 -1.56
N GLU A 727 3.61 -24.40 -1.04
CA GLU A 727 2.40 -23.60 -1.15
C GLU A 727 2.56 -22.21 -0.48
N GLU A 728 3.52 -22.08 0.43
CA GLU A 728 3.92 -20.79 1.04
C GLU A 728 4.53 -19.79 0.04
N PHE A 729 5.05 -20.25 -1.11
CA PHE A 729 5.61 -19.37 -2.15
C PHE A 729 4.85 -19.43 -3.47
N THR A 730 4.36 -20.61 -3.84
CA THR A 730 3.68 -20.82 -5.11
C THR A 730 2.38 -21.58 -4.84
N PRO A 731 1.20 -21.00 -5.10
CA PRO A 731 -0.06 -21.70 -4.96
C PRO A 731 -0.09 -22.98 -5.79
N ARG A 732 -0.69 -24.04 -5.25
CA ARG A 732 -0.63 -25.38 -5.84
C ARG A 732 -1.23 -25.45 -7.24
N GLU A 733 -2.26 -24.66 -7.48
CA GLU A 733 -2.98 -24.53 -8.75
C GLU A 733 -2.12 -24.02 -9.91
N VAL A 734 -1.02 -23.31 -9.62
CA VAL A 734 -0.11 -22.76 -10.65
C VAL A 734 1.23 -23.51 -10.72
N TRP A 735 1.35 -24.66 -10.04
CA TRP A 735 2.53 -25.51 -10.17
C TRP A 735 2.63 -26.09 -11.59
N LEU A 736 3.83 -26.13 -12.14
CA LEU A 736 4.09 -26.76 -13.44
C LEU A 736 3.94 -28.29 -13.38
N GLY A 737 4.02 -28.88 -12.18
CA GLY A 737 3.88 -30.30 -11.89
C GLY A 737 4.21 -30.56 -10.41
N GLY A 738 4.59 -31.79 -10.05
CA GLY A 738 4.86 -32.17 -8.67
C GLY A 738 3.60 -32.59 -7.89
N PHE A 739 2.51 -32.92 -8.61
CA PHE A 739 1.24 -33.34 -8.01
C PHE A 739 0.60 -34.50 -8.79
N VAL A 740 -0.39 -35.13 -8.18
CA VAL A 740 -1.26 -36.12 -8.84
C VAL A 740 -2.54 -35.41 -9.27
N ASP A 741 -2.94 -35.56 -10.53
CA ASP A 741 -4.13 -34.91 -11.06
C ASP A 741 -5.44 -35.63 -10.64
N LYS A 742 -6.58 -35.06 -11.06
CA LYS A 742 -7.92 -35.59 -10.73
C LYS A 742 -8.18 -36.99 -11.29
N ASP A 743 -7.44 -37.40 -12.32
CA ASP A 743 -7.53 -38.72 -12.94
C ASP A 743 -6.58 -39.73 -12.27
N GLY A 744 -5.86 -39.32 -11.22
CA GLY A 744 -4.90 -40.15 -10.51
C GLY A 744 -3.54 -40.28 -11.20
N ALA A 745 -3.27 -39.50 -12.25
CA ALA A 745 -2.01 -39.55 -12.98
C ALA A 745 -0.96 -38.59 -12.37
N PRO A 746 0.28 -39.05 -12.12
CA PRO A 746 1.35 -38.17 -11.65
C PRO A 746 1.74 -37.18 -12.74
N ARG A 747 1.89 -35.90 -12.38
CA ARG A 747 2.39 -34.83 -13.24
C ARG A 747 3.79 -34.42 -12.79
N CYS A 748 4.81 -34.70 -13.60
CA CYS A 748 6.19 -34.34 -13.29
C CYS A 748 6.48 -32.88 -13.68
N SER A 749 7.12 -32.12 -12.79
CA SER A 749 7.41 -30.69 -13.00
C SER A 749 8.27 -30.41 -14.22
N ILE A 750 9.23 -31.28 -14.53
CA ILE A 750 10.09 -31.15 -15.72
C ILE A 750 9.30 -31.27 -17.03
N ASP A 751 8.28 -32.12 -17.06
CA ASP A 751 7.42 -32.26 -18.25
C ASP A 751 6.53 -31.03 -18.42
N GLY A 752 6.03 -30.47 -17.31
CA GLY A 752 5.34 -29.19 -17.30
C GLY A 752 6.18 -28.03 -17.81
N LEU A 753 7.42 -27.93 -17.34
CA LEU A 753 8.39 -26.95 -17.82
C LEU A 753 8.67 -27.12 -19.32
N LYS A 754 8.95 -28.35 -19.77
CA LYS A 754 9.14 -28.64 -21.20
C LYS A 754 7.94 -28.26 -22.05
N LYS A 755 6.73 -28.57 -21.58
CA LYS A 755 5.49 -28.20 -22.26
C LYS A 755 5.36 -26.69 -22.37
N ALA A 756 5.56 -25.94 -21.29
CA ALA A 756 5.47 -24.49 -21.26
C ALA A 756 6.47 -23.82 -22.22
N MET A 757 7.67 -24.38 -22.38
CA MET A 757 8.74 -23.79 -23.19
C MET A 757 8.72 -24.19 -24.66
N SER A 758 8.16 -25.37 -24.99
CA SER A 758 8.28 -26.01 -26.31
C SER A 758 7.79 -25.19 -27.51
N SER A 759 6.85 -24.26 -27.32
CA SER A 759 6.34 -23.41 -28.40
C SER A 759 7.38 -22.42 -28.91
N HIS A 760 8.27 -21.93 -28.04
CA HIS A 760 9.18 -20.83 -28.35
C HIS A 760 10.67 -21.18 -28.19
N PHE A 761 10.99 -22.30 -27.53
CA PHE A 761 12.36 -22.69 -27.25
C PHE A 761 12.63 -24.14 -27.65
N ASP A 762 13.87 -24.39 -28.07
CA ASP A 762 14.44 -25.72 -28.26
C ASP A 762 15.32 -26.07 -27.05
N LEU A 763 15.07 -27.24 -26.45
CA LEU A 763 15.89 -27.77 -25.36
C LEU A 763 17.22 -28.28 -25.92
N LEU A 764 18.33 -27.67 -25.52
CA LEU A 764 19.67 -28.04 -25.95
C LEU A 764 20.36 -29.01 -24.99
N HIS A 765 20.08 -28.87 -23.69
CA HIS A 765 20.75 -29.65 -22.66
C HIS A 765 19.91 -29.79 -21.39
N GLU A 766 20.09 -30.91 -20.71
CA GLU A 766 19.48 -31.21 -19.42
C GLU A 766 20.47 -32.02 -18.59
N ASP A 767 20.72 -31.59 -17.35
CA ASP A 767 21.60 -32.28 -16.41
C ASP A 767 21.16 -32.02 -14.96
N ASP A 768 21.75 -32.72 -13.99
CA ASP A 768 21.52 -32.49 -12.57
C ASP A 768 22.69 -31.70 -11.96
N MET A 769 22.41 -30.49 -11.45
CA MET A 769 23.40 -29.60 -10.85
C MET A 769 23.20 -29.54 -9.33
N PRO A 770 24.09 -30.15 -8.52
CA PRO A 770 23.98 -30.06 -7.07
C PRO A 770 24.34 -28.66 -6.57
N LEU A 771 23.70 -28.19 -5.50
CA LEU A 771 24.13 -27.05 -4.68
C LEU A 771 24.17 -27.42 -3.20
N LEU A 772 25.04 -26.75 -2.46
CA LEU A 772 25.24 -26.95 -1.03
C LEU A 772 25.00 -25.63 -0.28
N ILE A 773 24.06 -25.62 0.65
CA ILE A 773 23.86 -24.51 1.60
C ILE A 773 24.35 -24.97 2.96
N ARG A 774 25.31 -24.24 3.55
CA ARG A 774 25.81 -24.51 4.91
C ARG A 774 24.99 -23.67 5.90
N GLU A 775 24.21 -24.33 6.75
CA GLU A 775 23.43 -23.63 7.79
C GLU A 775 24.28 -23.28 9.01
N HIS A 776 25.19 -24.19 9.40
CA HIS A 776 26.27 -23.96 10.36
C HIS A 776 27.37 -25.02 10.17
N ARG A 777 28.46 -25.00 10.94
CA ARG A 777 29.64 -25.88 10.72
C ARG A 777 29.29 -27.36 10.50
N ARG A 778 28.26 -27.87 11.18
CA ARG A 778 27.90 -29.30 11.20
C ARG A 778 26.57 -29.63 10.50
N LYS A 779 25.85 -28.65 9.93
CA LYS A 779 24.54 -28.85 9.27
C LYS A 779 24.53 -28.22 7.88
N TYR A 780 24.16 -29.03 6.90
CA TYR A 780 24.18 -28.68 5.48
C TYR A 780 22.89 -29.13 4.81
N GLN A 781 22.46 -28.38 3.80
CA GLN A 781 21.44 -28.79 2.85
C GLN A 781 22.12 -29.07 1.50
N LEU A 782 22.03 -30.31 1.03
CA LEU A 782 22.44 -30.69 -0.32
C LEU A 782 21.19 -30.80 -1.19
N ILE A 783 21.13 -29.99 -2.24
CA ILE A 783 19.98 -29.88 -3.13
C ILE A 783 20.45 -30.25 -4.54
N PHE A 784 19.71 -31.10 -5.25
CA PHE A 784 19.99 -31.41 -6.65
C PHE A 784 18.98 -30.67 -7.52
N THR A 785 19.46 -29.67 -8.25
CA THR A 785 18.61 -28.89 -9.16
C THR A 785 18.66 -29.47 -10.55
N LYS A 786 17.52 -29.44 -11.25
CA LYS A 786 17.48 -29.74 -12.66
C LYS A 786 17.98 -28.54 -13.45
N ALA A 787 19.14 -28.69 -14.08
CA ALA A 787 19.71 -27.69 -14.98
C ALA A 787 19.19 -27.95 -16.39
N THR A 788 18.66 -26.91 -17.04
CA THR A 788 18.18 -26.97 -18.41
C THR A 788 18.70 -25.79 -19.20
N VAL A 789 19.09 -26.04 -20.45
CA VAL A 789 19.59 -25.03 -21.38
C VAL A 789 18.71 -25.00 -22.61
N TRP A 790 18.23 -23.82 -22.94
CA TRP A 790 17.26 -23.59 -24.00
C TRP A 790 17.77 -22.54 -24.97
N GLN A 791 17.48 -22.71 -26.25
CA GLN A 791 17.68 -21.67 -27.25
C GLN A 791 16.33 -21.20 -27.77
N ARG A 792 16.13 -19.88 -27.81
CA ARG A 792 14.89 -19.32 -28.37
C ARG A 792 14.87 -19.54 -29.88
N LYS A 793 13.75 -20.02 -30.40
CA LYS A 793 13.52 -20.19 -31.85
C LYS A 793 13.62 -18.83 -32.55
N SER A 794 14.16 -18.85 -33.76
CA SER A 794 14.33 -17.66 -34.62
C SER A 794 13.00 -17.08 -35.09
#